data_AF-F7E794-F1
#
_entry.id   AF-F7E794-F1
#
_cell.length_a   1.000
_cell.length_b   1.000
_cell.length_c   1.000
_cell.angle_alpha   90.00
_cell.angle_beta   90.00
_cell.angle_gamma   90.00
#
_symmetry.space_group_name_H-M   'P 1'
#
loop_
_entity.id
_entity.type
_entity.pdbx_description
1 polymer ?
#
loop_
_entity_poly.entity_id
_entity_poly.type
_entity_poly.pdbx_seq_one_letter_code
_entity_poly.pdbx_strand_id
1 'polypeptide(L)'
;MLLFYHSLSSPGPLVSHCHSESSIHPHLTFFSISSPGSRELVPPSHFQARPPAAPSWARAGVQLEVLELRRENQQLRAAMWGWGGGRAAEQSQGLSQQAQLVSPQPQELPRLEAEAQQGAKLEAQAEELEALGRAEVEELRASLARAEEARLRLEEGGQQELEAARRQHEEEVTHLTQAHLEALSTLRGQVQELHETVQELEARRGQEAMALAAAQAEADTLQEQLKKSREELEARDSLVRQLRRHVSEQGVAQSRCQAWEQERGELQQAVKRLQEERAALSSTSELLQVRVQSLTDILTLQERELAQKAPNVNILEPESARKARALLSRWREKVFSLMVQLKAQELSHPRVPRQVAELEKEVASQRQQEALLLHSLKGKEAEIQMEQVNSKVSHGGGQKTPRGSGHAPLHPLSVSPPALDTELRQLREERSRQDAELRFSARLLQQEVARARDQGREERQRLAEASQRLERELRESREALGEAEARLEAALAGQRDSQDQAASLRRELGKQQEVYERVLQEKVSEVEARLREPLAALEKELSAARREHSKAVVSLRQVQRQAARDRERNLELRRLHEEARQEQEARTSRRLQQLERDKHLLLNTLRQEGLVSRYKQQRLTFLPRLLPASGEPTEPSVGPRPRTPPKGRRWSAGDSTPHSLLRPPPPPPPRLSLDASLRSPKFFLGAQGRAQGSSAPAGKSPGQGVRAAGSHPGSTTCLLCHLGSLAVPSSAKWGFKTHASLLLRLRAP
;
A
#
# COMPACT_ATOMS: atom_id res chain seq x y z
N MET A 1 23.27 -42.85 14.06
CA MET A 1 22.23 -42.68 13.03
C MET A 1 22.63 -41.51 12.15
N LEU A 2 22.85 -41.80 10.87
CA LEU A 2 22.97 -40.92 9.68
C LEU A 2 23.63 -39.54 9.90
N LEU A 3 24.97 -39.45 9.89
CA LEU A 3 25.89 -39.24 8.74
C LEU A 3 25.78 -37.86 8.06
N PHE A 4 26.73 -37.01 8.46
CA PHE A 4 27.25 -35.82 7.78
C PHE A 4 28.43 -36.18 6.85
N TYR A 5 28.86 -35.18 6.06
CA TYR A 5 30.06 -35.03 5.19
C TYR A 5 29.81 -35.22 3.68
N HIS A 6 30.38 -34.45 2.75
CA HIS A 6 30.94 -33.08 2.66
C HIS A 6 31.46 -32.90 1.21
N SER A 7 31.71 -31.64 0.83
CA SER A 7 32.71 -31.20 -0.18
C SER A 7 32.34 -31.32 -1.68
N LEU A 8 32.09 -30.20 -2.38
CA LEU A 8 33.01 -29.20 -2.97
C LEU A 8 33.45 -29.58 -4.39
N SER A 9 33.05 -28.77 -5.39
CA SER A 9 33.94 -28.13 -6.38
C SER A 9 33.14 -27.57 -7.56
N SER A 10 33.17 -26.24 -7.69
CA SER A 10 33.10 -25.52 -8.98
C SER A 10 34.43 -25.75 -9.73
N PRO A 11 34.61 -25.49 -11.06
CA PRO A 11 34.58 -24.10 -11.58
C PRO A 11 34.23 -23.87 -13.08
N GLY A 12 33.45 -22.80 -13.34
CA GLY A 12 33.62 -21.81 -14.42
C GLY A 12 33.51 -22.23 -15.92
N PRO A 13 33.83 -21.33 -16.88
CA PRO A 13 33.59 -19.87 -16.89
C PRO A 13 33.23 -19.32 -18.32
N LEU A 14 33.24 -17.97 -18.46
CA LEU A 14 33.46 -17.16 -19.70
C LEU A 14 32.21 -16.85 -20.58
N VAL A 15 32.02 -15.69 -21.22
CA VAL A 15 32.79 -14.44 -21.35
C VAL A 15 31.86 -13.37 -21.96
N SER A 16 32.11 -12.11 -21.58
CA SER A 16 31.59 -10.89 -22.22
C SER A 16 32.41 -10.54 -23.47
N HIS A 17 31.77 -10.18 -24.59
CA HIS A 17 32.38 -9.23 -25.55
C HIS A 17 31.32 -8.46 -26.35
N CYS A 18 31.47 -7.14 -26.32
CA CYS A 18 30.89 -6.15 -27.23
C CYS A 18 31.61 -6.18 -28.58
N HIS A 19 30.90 -5.93 -29.69
CA HIS A 19 31.19 -4.89 -30.71
C HIS A 19 30.19 -4.97 -31.88
N SER A 20 29.56 -3.81 -32.20
CA SER A 20 29.22 -3.22 -33.52
C SER A 20 28.70 -4.14 -34.66
N GLU A 21 27.62 -3.85 -35.39
CA GLU A 21 27.32 -2.61 -36.12
C GLU A 21 25.83 -2.45 -36.48
N SER A 22 25.42 -1.18 -36.48
CA SER A 22 24.54 -0.46 -37.43
C SER A 22 23.03 -0.74 -37.56
N SER A 23 22.29 0.33 -37.22
CA SER A 23 21.18 0.96 -37.98
C SER A 23 19.89 0.15 -38.15
N ILE A 24 18.69 0.61 -37.77
CA ILE A 24 18.10 1.95 -37.90
C ILE A 24 17.12 2.16 -36.72
N HIS A 25 17.21 3.32 -36.05
CA HIS A 25 16.30 3.75 -34.98
C HIS A 25 14.90 4.14 -35.49
N PRO A 26 13.86 3.91 -34.68
CA PRO A 26 12.58 4.62 -34.73
C PRO A 26 12.43 5.59 -33.54
N HIS A 27 11.84 6.76 -33.77
CA HIS A 27 11.44 7.78 -32.78
C HIS A 27 10.51 8.73 -33.54
N LEU A 28 9.40 9.32 -33.07
CA LEU A 28 8.89 9.64 -31.74
C LEU A 28 7.44 10.22 -31.88
N THR A 29 6.62 10.02 -30.85
CA THR A 29 5.61 10.93 -30.21
C THR A 29 4.76 11.97 -30.97
N PHE A 30 3.45 11.95 -30.63
CA PHE A 30 2.55 13.06 -30.19
C PHE A 30 3.27 14.39 -29.80
N PHE A 31 2.80 15.63 -30.03
CA PHE A 31 1.49 16.27 -29.81
C PHE A 31 1.30 17.54 -30.70
N SER A 32 0.04 17.94 -30.83
CA SER A 32 -0.65 19.07 -31.50
C SER A 32 -0.04 20.49 -31.52
N ILE A 33 -0.34 21.28 -32.57
CA ILE A 33 -1.43 22.30 -32.71
C ILE A 33 -1.13 23.12 -33.99
N SER A 34 -2.14 23.27 -34.87
CA SER A 34 -2.50 24.50 -35.64
C SER A 34 -3.08 24.14 -37.03
N SER A 35 -4.37 24.42 -37.21
CA SER A 35 -4.93 24.82 -38.51
C SER A 35 -4.32 26.17 -38.92
N PRO A 36 -4.20 26.54 -40.22
CA PRO A 36 -5.33 26.53 -41.16
C PRO A 36 -5.00 26.18 -42.63
N GLY A 37 -6.05 25.94 -43.41
CA GLY A 37 -6.12 26.48 -44.78
C GLY A 37 -5.72 25.57 -45.93
N SER A 38 -6.77 25.03 -46.56
CA SER A 38 -6.95 24.95 -48.02
C SER A 38 -6.35 23.79 -48.81
N ARG A 39 -7.31 23.02 -49.37
CA ARG A 39 -7.38 22.53 -50.75
C ARG A 39 -6.35 21.47 -51.17
N GLU A 40 -6.79 20.22 -51.22
CA GLU A 40 -7.09 19.45 -52.45
C GLU A 40 -7.42 18.00 -52.07
N LEU A 41 -8.69 17.61 -52.16
CA LEU A 41 -9.25 16.80 -53.25
C LEU A 41 -8.82 15.32 -53.22
N VAL A 42 -9.61 14.50 -52.52
CA VAL A 42 -9.81 13.07 -52.82
C VAL A 42 -11.33 12.86 -52.96
N PRO A 43 -11.79 12.12 -53.99
CA PRO A 43 -13.11 12.33 -54.60
C PRO A 43 -14.22 11.55 -53.89
N PRO A 44 -15.47 12.06 -53.88
CA PRO A 44 -16.65 11.26 -53.61
C PRO A 44 -17.32 10.86 -54.93
N SER A 45 -17.49 9.55 -55.19
CA SER A 45 -18.45 9.09 -56.19
C SER A 45 -18.66 7.58 -56.12
N HIS A 46 -19.87 7.18 -55.73
CA HIS A 46 -20.77 6.44 -56.61
C HIS A 46 -22.15 6.45 -55.97
N PHE A 47 -23.00 7.43 -56.33
CA PHE A 47 -24.47 7.34 -56.43
C PHE A 47 -25.04 8.74 -56.71
N GLN A 48 -24.70 9.31 -57.87
CA GLN A 48 -25.48 10.37 -58.52
C GLN A 48 -25.19 10.31 -60.02
N ALA A 49 -25.92 9.44 -60.72
CA ALA A 49 -25.90 9.40 -62.18
C ALA A 49 -26.99 10.32 -62.72
N ARG A 50 -26.56 11.45 -63.29
CA ARG A 50 -27.33 12.22 -64.28
C ARG A 50 -27.45 11.37 -65.56
N PRO A 51 -28.58 11.35 -66.27
CA PRO A 51 -28.73 10.56 -67.49
C PRO A 51 -27.76 11.05 -68.59
N PRO A 52 -27.30 10.15 -69.48
CA PRO A 52 -26.32 10.51 -70.50
C PRO A 52 -26.90 11.51 -71.50
N ALA A 53 -26.08 12.51 -71.85
CA ALA A 53 -26.36 13.40 -72.97
C ALA A 53 -26.46 12.58 -74.26
N ALA A 54 -27.55 12.78 -75.01
CA ALA A 54 -27.75 12.16 -76.31
C ALA A 54 -26.58 12.49 -77.27
N PRO A 55 -26.17 11.53 -78.13
CA PRO A 55 -25.05 11.69 -79.05
C PRO A 55 -25.30 12.80 -80.08
N SER A 56 -24.22 13.43 -80.55
CA SER A 56 -24.22 14.65 -81.39
C SER A 56 -24.99 14.53 -82.70
N TRP A 57 -25.24 13.32 -83.22
CA TRP A 57 -26.08 13.10 -84.41
C TRP A 57 -27.59 13.29 -84.13
N ALA A 58 -28.07 13.09 -82.90
CA ALA A 58 -29.46 13.34 -82.52
C ALA A 58 -29.78 14.85 -82.47
N ARG A 59 -28.77 15.70 -82.24
CA ARG A 59 -28.89 17.17 -82.33
C ARG A 59 -28.84 17.71 -83.77
N ALA A 60 -28.39 16.91 -84.74
CA ALA A 60 -28.38 17.29 -86.16
C ALA A 60 -29.75 17.03 -86.84
N GLY A 61 -30.42 15.92 -86.49
CA GLY A 61 -31.77 15.60 -86.99
C GLY A 61 -32.83 16.60 -86.51
N VAL A 62 -32.82 16.93 -85.21
CA VAL A 62 -33.76 17.91 -84.64
C VAL A 62 -33.49 19.34 -85.14
N GLN A 63 -32.24 19.67 -85.49
CA GLN A 63 -31.92 20.98 -86.10
C GLN A 63 -32.38 21.08 -87.56
N LEU A 64 -32.35 19.98 -88.33
CA LEU A 64 -32.94 19.92 -89.68
C LEU A 64 -34.46 20.03 -89.64
N GLU A 65 -35.11 19.32 -88.71
CA GLU A 65 -36.57 19.34 -88.53
C GLU A 65 -37.07 20.71 -88.03
N VAL A 66 -36.32 21.39 -87.16
CA VAL A 66 -36.61 22.78 -86.73
C VAL A 66 -36.37 23.80 -87.84
N LEU A 67 -35.42 23.57 -88.75
CA LEU A 67 -35.19 24.43 -89.93
C LEU A 67 -36.25 24.20 -91.02
N GLU A 68 -36.70 22.96 -91.24
CA GLU A 68 -37.83 22.63 -92.11
C GLU A 68 -39.14 23.19 -91.56
N LEU A 69 -39.43 23.01 -90.27
CA LEU A 69 -40.60 23.61 -89.63
C LEU A 69 -40.54 25.14 -89.63
N ARG A 70 -39.36 25.77 -89.53
CA ARG A 70 -39.21 27.23 -89.70
C ARG A 70 -39.42 27.69 -91.14
N ARG A 71 -38.98 26.90 -92.13
CA ARG A 71 -39.24 27.15 -93.56
C ARG A 71 -40.73 27.00 -93.89
N GLU A 72 -41.38 25.97 -93.35
CA GLU A 72 -42.83 25.76 -93.45
C GLU A 72 -43.63 26.84 -92.71
N ASN A 73 -43.20 27.28 -91.51
CA ASN A 73 -43.83 28.40 -90.82
C ASN A 73 -43.65 29.73 -91.57
N GLN A 74 -42.51 29.92 -92.26
CA GLN A 74 -42.31 31.07 -93.15
C GLN A 74 -43.17 30.96 -94.41
N GLN A 75 -43.40 29.77 -94.96
CA GLN A 75 -44.32 29.54 -96.08
C GLN A 75 -45.78 29.72 -95.68
N LEU A 76 -46.18 29.28 -94.49
CA LEU A 76 -47.53 29.49 -93.94
C LEU A 76 -47.75 30.95 -93.55
N ARG A 77 -46.73 31.65 -93.03
CA ARG A 77 -46.78 33.11 -92.85
C ARG A 77 -46.85 33.82 -94.21
N ALA A 78 -46.06 33.44 -95.22
CA ALA A 78 -46.13 34.04 -96.56
C ALA A 78 -47.47 33.74 -97.29
N ALA A 79 -48.09 32.59 -97.04
CA ALA A 79 -49.42 32.25 -97.54
C ALA A 79 -50.54 33.00 -96.80
N MET A 80 -50.38 33.29 -95.50
CA MET A 80 -51.30 34.14 -94.71
C MET A 80 -51.23 35.62 -95.11
N TRP A 81 -50.03 36.15 -95.38
CA TRP A 81 -49.85 37.54 -95.83
C TRP A 81 -50.14 37.75 -97.34
N GLY A 82 -50.46 36.67 -98.09
CA GLY A 82 -50.87 36.71 -99.50
C GLY A 82 -52.38 36.79 -99.74
N TRP A 83 -53.22 36.71 -98.70
CA TRP A 83 -54.69 36.74 -98.79
C TRP A 83 -55.37 37.84 -97.96
N GLY A 84 -54.61 38.84 -97.49
CA GLY A 84 -55.15 39.92 -96.69
C GLY A 84 -54.39 41.23 -96.87
N GLY A 85 -54.74 42.00 -97.90
CA GLY A 85 -54.31 43.39 -98.03
C GLY A 85 -54.11 43.86 -99.47
N GLY A 86 -55.17 44.35 -100.11
CA GLY A 86 -55.02 45.06 -101.39
C GLY A 86 -56.29 45.27 -102.20
N ARG A 87 -57.20 46.12 -101.70
CA ARG A 87 -57.92 47.17 -102.47
C ARG A 87 -59.01 47.82 -101.62
N ALA A 88 -58.62 48.83 -100.86
CA ALA A 88 -59.50 49.90 -100.44
C ALA A 88 -58.99 51.19 -101.08
N ALA A 89 -59.94 52.01 -101.55
CA ALA A 89 -59.81 53.37 -102.04
C ALA A 89 -59.20 53.56 -103.43
N GLU A 90 -60.05 53.50 -104.46
CA GLU A 90 -60.27 54.62 -105.40
C GLU A 90 -61.42 54.26 -106.35
N GLN A 91 -62.61 54.78 -106.07
CA GLN A 91 -63.53 55.39 -107.05
C GLN A 91 -64.86 55.71 -106.36
N SER A 92 -64.95 56.98 -105.96
CA SER A 92 -66.22 57.68 -105.76
C SER A 92 -66.96 57.79 -107.10
N GLN A 93 -68.29 57.88 -106.99
CA GLN A 93 -69.29 58.24 -108.00
C GLN A 93 -69.85 57.10 -108.85
N GLY A 94 -71.09 56.70 -108.53
CA GLY A 94 -71.91 55.90 -109.43
C GLY A 94 -73.00 55.05 -108.76
N LEU A 95 -74.05 55.70 -108.24
CA LEU A 95 -75.45 55.21 -108.18
C LEU A 95 -75.70 53.95 -107.33
N SER A 96 -76.39 54.05 -106.18
CA SER A 96 -77.84 54.28 -106.10
C SER A 96 -78.65 53.34 -107.02
N GLN A 97 -78.80 52.09 -106.58
CA GLN A 97 -79.94 51.17 -106.78
C GLN A 97 -79.47 49.71 -106.59
N GLN A 98 -79.37 49.24 -105.34
CA GLN A 98 -79.56 47.84 -104.92
C GLN A 98 -79.26 47.68 -103.41
N ALA A 99 -79.88 48.54 -102.59
CA ALA A 99 -80.05 48.34 -101.15
C ALA A 99 -81.55 48.20 -100.86
N GLN A 100 -82.21 47.31 -101.59
CA GLN A 100 -83.54 46.84 -101.30
C GLN A 100 -83.51 45.31 -101.45
N LEU A 101 -84.06 44.63 -100.44
CA LEU A 101 -84.13 43.17 -100.24
C LEU A 101 -83.07 42.53 -99.32
N VAL A 102 -82.93 43.07 -98.09
CA VAL A 102 -83.13 42.25 -96.89
C VAL A 102 -83.94 43.09 -95.92
N SER A 103 -85.23 42.79 -95.84
CA SER A 103 -86.12 43.33 -94.81
C SER A 103 -85.61 42.93 -93.43
N PRO A 104 -85.62 43.82 -92.43
CA PRO A 104 -85.60 43.38 -91.03
C PRO A 104 -86.92 42.65 -90.76
N GLN A 105 -86.84 41.37 -90.41
CA GLN A 105 -87.95 40.65 -89.79
C GLN A 105 -87.98 41.09 -88.31
N PRO A 106 -88.98 41.86 -87.84
CA PRO A 106 -88.99 42.44 -86.49
C PRO A 106 -89.17 41.42 -85.34
N GLN A 107 -89.14 40.12 -85.65
CA GLN A 107 -89.27 39.02 -84.68
C GLN A 107 -87.95 38.29 -84.42
N GLU A 108 -86.90 38.49 -85.23
CA GLU A 108 -85.60 37.84 -85.03
C GLU A 108 -84.61 38.73 -84.24
N LEU A 109 -84.65 40.06 -84.41
CA LEU A 109 -83.84 40.99 -83.61
C LEU A 109 -84.09 40.89 -82.09
N PRO A 110 -85.34 40.92 -81.57
CA PRO A 110 -85.57 40.79 -80.13
C PRO A 110 -85.25 39.37 -79.60
N ARG A 111 -85.31 38.33 -80.46
CA ARG A 111 -84.90 36.97 -80.08
C ARG A 111 -83.38 36.85 -79.99
N LEU A 112 -82.64 37.35 -80.97
CA LEU A 112 -81.19 37.39 -80.95
C LEU A 112 -80.66 38.33 -79.85
N GLU A 113 -81.36 39.43 -79.55
CA GLU A 113 -81.05 40.29 -78.39
C GLU A 113 -81.33 39.60 -77.06
N ALA A 114 -82.42 38.83 -76.93
CA ALA A 114 -82.70 38.04 -75.74
C ALA A 114 -81.71 36.87 -75.57
N GLU A 115 -81.30 36.22 -76.66
CA GLU A 115 -80.26 35.18 -76.67
C GLU A 115 -78.88 35.78 -76.37
N ALA A 116 -78.56 36.99 -76.86
CA ALA A 116 -77.35 37.71 -76.51
C ALA A 116 -77.35 38.18 -75.04
N GLN A 117 -78.50 38.62 -74.50
CA GLN A 117 -78.65 38.95 -73.09
C GLN A 117 -78.57 37.70 -72.20
N GLN A 118 -79.07 36.55 -72.67
CA GLN A 118 -78.89 35.27 -71.99
C GLN A 118 -77.44 34.78 -72.07
N GLY A 119 -76.78 34.95 -73.22
CA GLY A 119 -75.36 34.69 -73.41
C GLY A 119 -74.50 35.53 -72.47
N ALA A 120 -74.74 36.85 -72.41
CA ALA A 120 -74.04 37.76 -71.50
C ALA A 120 -74.28 37.41 -70.01
N LYS A 121 -75.47 36.91 -69.64
CA LYS A 121 -75.74 36.42 -68.27
C LYS A 121 -74.97 35.14 -67.96
N LEU A 122 -74.90 34.20 -68.90
CA LEU A 122 -74.13 32.97 -68.74
C LEU A 122 -72.63 33.24 -68.73
N GLU A 123 -72.16 34.20 -69.52
CA GLU A 123 -70.78 34.69 -69.50
C GLU A 123 -70.45 35.35 -68.16
N ALA A 124 -71.31 36.24 -67.64
CA ALA A 124 -71.12 36.82 -66.31
C ALA A 124 -71.11 35.76 -65.19
N GLN A 125 -71.97 34.74 -65.28
CA GLN A 125 -71.96 33.60 -64.35
C GLN A 125 -70.71 32.72 -64.49
N ALA A 126 -70.21 32.53 -65.72
CA ALA A 126 -68.96 31.83 -65.96
C ALA A 126 -67.75 32.61 -65.41
N GLU A 127 -67.72 33.92 -65.60
CA GLU A 127 -66.70 34.81 -65.04
C GLU A 127 -66.74 34.82 -63.50
N GLU A 128 -67.91 34.82 -62.88
CA GLU A 128 -68.07 34.73 -61.43
C GLU A 128 -67.56 33.38 -60.89
N LEU A 129 -67.93 32.26 -61.53
CA LEU A 129 -67.42 30.94 -61.18
C LEU A 129 -65.91 30.81 -61.42
N GLU A 130 -65.37 31.42 -62.48
CA GLU A 130 -63.94 31.50 -62.70
C GLU A 130 -63.23 32.34 -61.64
N ALA A 131 -63.82 33.46 -61.22
CA ALA A 131 -63.27 34.30 -60.16
C ALA A 131 -63.25 33.57 -58.80
N LEU A 132 -64.32 32.83 -58.48
CA LEU A 132 -64.38 31.96 -57.29
C LEU A 132 -63.36 30.83 -57.37
N GLY A 133 -63.24 30.14 -58.52
CA GLY A 133 -62.23 29.10 -58.71
C GLY A 133 -60.80 29.64 -58.62
N ARG A 134 -60.54 30.86 -59.11
CA ARG A 134 -59.25 31.55 -58.93
C ARG A 134 -58.99 31.88 -57.46
N ALA A 135 -60.00 32.35 -56.72
CA ALA A 135 -59.88 32.64 -55.29
C ALA A 135 -59.61 31.36 -54.46
N GLU A 136 -60.29 30.25 -54.76
CA GLU A 136 -60.06 28.95 -54.11
C GLU A 136 -58.65 28.43 -54.41
N VAL A 137 -58.16 28.55 -55.65
CA VAL A 137 -56.79 28.15 -56.01
C VAL A 137 -55.76 29.02 -55.28
N GLU A 138 -55.99 30.33 -55.14
CA GLU A 138 -55.12 31.21 -54.37
C GLU A 138 -55.16 30.90 -52.86
N GLU A 139 -56.32 30.54 -52.30
CA GLU A 139 -56.42 30.09 -50.91
C GLU A 139 -55.70 28.75 -50.68
N LEU A 140 -55.82 27.80 -51.62
CA LEU A 140 -55.07 26.54 -51.57
C LEU A 140 -53.56 26.78 -51.71
N ARG A 141 -53.13 27.71 -52.56
CA ARG A 141 -51.72 28.13 -52.66
C ARG A 141 -51.23 28.76 -51.36
N ALA A 142 -52.02 29.64 -50.75
CA ALA A 142 -51.67 30.27 -49.47
C ALA A 142 -51.62 29.24 -48.33
N SER A 143 -52.56 28.28 -48.29
CA SER A 143 -52.54 27.21 -47.28
C SER A 143 -51.38 26.24 -47.48
N LEU A 144 -51.02 25.92 -48.72
CA LEU A 144 -49.82 25.14 -49.04
C LEU A 144 -48.55 25.89 -48.61
N ALA A 145 -48.43 27.18 -48.91
CA ALA A 145 -47.29 28.01 -48.49
C ALA A 145 -47.17 28.04 -46.95
N ARG A 146 -48.28 28.20 -46.23
CA ARG A 146 -48.28 28.13 -44.75
C ARG A 146 -47.88 26.75 -44.23
N ALA A 147 -48.31 25.66 -44.90
CA ALA A 147 -47.93 24.31 -44.53
C ALA A 147 -46.43 24.03 -44.80
N GLU A 148 -45.89 24.56 -45.90
CA GLU A 148 -44.46 24.50 -46.22
C GLU A 148 -43.62 25.29 -45.21
N GLU A 149 -44.03 26.51 -44.85
CA GLU A 149 -43.40 27.28 -43.77
C GLU A 149 -43.44 26.53 -42.42
N ALA A 150 -44.58 25.94 -42.07
CA ALA A 150 -44.70 25.15 -40.85
C ALA A 150 -43.78 23.91 -40.87
N ARG A 151 -43.65 23.23 -42.02
CA ARG A 151 -42.72 22.11 -42.19
C ARG A 151 -41.27 22.57 -42.02
N LEU A 152 -40.88 23.67 -42.65
CA LEU A 152 -39.54 24.24 -42.53
C LEU A 152 -39.22 24.63 -41.09
N ARG A 153 -40.15 25.27 -40.36
CA ARG A 153 -39.98 25.58 -38.93
C ARG A 153 -39.78 24.33 -38.07
N LEU A 154 -40.46 23.22 -38.38
CA LEU A 154 -40.27 21.95 -37.68
C LEU A 154 -38.93 21.29 -38.04
N GLU A 155 -38.51 21.37 -39.30
CA GLU A 155 -37.19 20.89 -39.74
C GLU A 155 -36.06 21.69 -39.08
N GLU A 156 -36.18 23.03 -39.02
CA GLU A 156 -35.25 23.92 -38.31
C GLU A 156 -35.24 23.65 -36.80
N GLY A 157 -36.41 23.49 -36.18
CA GLY A 157 -36.54 23.12 -34.77
C GLY A 157 -35.87 21.77 -34.46
N GLY A 158 -36.12 20.76 -35.28
CA GLY A 158 -35.48 19.45 -35.16
C GLY A 158 -33.96 19.50 -35.37
N GLN A 159 -33.47 20.33 -36.29
CA GLN A 159 -32.03 20.57 -36.47
C GLN A 159 -31.40 21.23 -35.23
N GLN A 160 -32.05 22.25 -34.67
CA GLN A 160 -31.58 22.91 -33.45
C GLN A 160 -31.57 21.97 -32.24
N GLU A 161 -32.58 21.12 -32.08
CA GLU A 161 -32.63 20.10 -31.03
C GLU A 161 -31.51 19.07 -31.18
N LEU A 162 -31.25 18.61 -32.42
CA LEU A 162 -30.14 17.70 -32.70
C LEU A 162 -28.78 18.35 -32.43
N GLU A 163 -28.59 19.61 -32.78
CA GLU A 163 -27.38 20.36 -32.47
C GLU A 163 -27.20 20.57 -30.97
N ALA A 164 -28.27 20.89 -30.24
CA ALA A 164 -28.24 21.03 -28.79
C ALA A 164 -27.89 19.69 -28.11
N ALA A 165 -28.48 18.58 -28.55
CA ALA A 165 -28.15 17.25 -28.05
C ALA A 165 -26.70 16.85 -28.36
N ARG A 166 -26.19 17.20 -29.55
CA ARG A 166 -24.77 16.98 -29.91
C ARG A 166 -23.84 17.78 -29.00
N ARG A 167 -24.13 19.06 -28.75
CA ARG A 167 -23.34 19.91 -27.84
C ARG A 167 -23.34 19.36 -26.42
N GLN A 168 -24.49 18.95 -25.90
CA GLN A 168 -24.58 18.32 -24.58
C GLN A 168 -23.74 17.05 -24.50
N HIS A 169 -23.81 16.19 -25.51
CA HIS A 169 -22.98 14.99 -25.55
C HIS A 169 -21.48 15.32 -25.63
N GLU A 170 -21.09 16.32 -26.42
CA GLU A 170 -19.71 16.80 -26.50
C GLU A 170 -19.23 17.37 -25.15
N GLU A 171 -20.08 18.11 -24.44
CA GLU A 171 -19.82 18.63 -23.09
C GLU A 171 -19.70 17.49 -22.06
N GLU A 172 -20.56 16.47 -22.12
CA GLU A 172 -20.49 15.29 -21.25
C GLU A 172 -19.20 14.49 -21.49
N VAL A 173 -18.85 14.27 -22.76
CA VAL A 173 -17.61 13.56 -23.12
C VAL A 173 -16.38 14.35 -22.67
N THR A 174 -16.35 15.67 -22.87
CA THR A 174 -15.24 16.52 -22.41
C THR A 174 -15.15 16.56 -20.89
N HIS A 175 -16.28 16.65 -20.18
CA HIS A 175 -16.32 16.58 -18.72
C HIS A 175 -15.82 15.22 -18.19
N LEU A 176 -16.31 14.10 -18.75
CA LEU A 176 -15.87 12.77 -18.33
C LEU A 176 -14.39 12.53 -18.63
N THR A 177 -13.91 12.94 -19.80
CA THR A 177 -12.49 12.82 -20.16
C THR A 177 -11.61 13.66 -19.23
N GLN A 178 -12.02 14.87 -18.88
CA GLN A 178 -11.32 15.68 -17.89
C GLN A 178 -11.30 15.01 -16.51
N ALA A 179 -12.44 14.54 -16.01
CA ALA A 179 -12.51 13.84 -14.72
C ALA A 179 -11.63 12.58 -14.69
N HIS A 180 -11.58 11.83 -15.79
CA HIS A 180 -10.67 10.69 -15.92
C HIS A 180 -9.19 11.10 -15.93
N LEU A 181 -8.82 12.18 -16.61
CA LEU A 181 -7.45 12.69 -16.60
C LEU A 181 -7.03 13.17 -15.20
N GLU A 182 -7.92 13.83 -14.47
CA GLU A 182 -7.71 14.24 -13.08
C GLU A 182 -7.52 13.01 -12.18
N ALA A 183 -8.37 12.00 -12.29
CA ALA A 183 -8.24 10.74 -11.56
C ALA A 183 -6.93 9.99 -11.89
N LEU A 184 -6.48 10.01 -13.15
CA LEU A 184 -5.19 9.43 -13.53
C LEU A 184 -4.02 10.24 -12.95
N SER A 185 -4.14 11.56 -12.86
CA SER A 185 -3.10 12.41 -12.27
C SER A 185 -2.98 12.20 -10.75
N THR A 186 -4.10 12.03 -10.04
CA THR A 186 -4.10 11.76 -8.60
C THR A 186 -3.54 10.37 -8.30
N LEU A 187 -3.95 9.34 -9.06
CA LEU A 187 -3.37 8.00 -8.95
C LEU A 187 -1.87 8.00 -9.25
N ARG A 188 -1.42 8.76 -10.26
CA ARG A 188 0.01 8.91 -10.56
C ARG A 188 0.77 9.55 -9.39
N GLY A 189 0.20 10.58 -8.76
CA GLY A 189 0.76 11.20 -7.56
C GLY A 189 0.89 10.19 -6.41
N GLN A 190 -0.18 9.44 -6.12
CA GLN A 190 -0.15 8.40 -5.08
C GLN A 190 0.89 7.30 -5.36
N VAL A 191 1.05 6.88 -6.62
CA VAL A 191 2.09 5.91 -7.00
C VAL A 191 3.50 6.49 -6.79
N GLN A 192 3.71 7.78 -7.06
CA GLN A 192 4.99 8.46 -6.82
C GLN A 192 5.29 8.56 -5.31
N GLU A 193 4.32 8.98 -4.50
CA GLU A 193 4.47 9.02 -3.03
C GLU A 193 4.77 7.63 -2.45
N LEU A 194 4.07 6.59 -2.92
CA LEU A 194 4.36 5.21 -2.52
C LEU A 194 5.75 4.76 -2.98
N HIS A 195 6.20 5.18 -4.15
CA HIS A 195 7.55 4.86 -4.61
C HIS A 195 8.62 5.51 -3.73
N GLU A 196 8.45 6.79 -3.39
CA GLU A 196 9.36 7.52 -2.50
C GLU A 196 9.42 6.88 -1.10
N THR A 197 8.26 6.55 -0.51
CA THR A 197 8.22 5.88 0.80
C THR A 197 8.88 4.49 0.77
N VAL A 198 8.72 3.72 -0.31
CA VAL A 198 9.42 2.43 -0.46
C VAL A 198 10.93 2.64 -0.54
N GLN A 199 11.41 3.62 -1.32
CA GLN A 199 12.84 3.94 -1.39
C GLN A 199 13.40 4.37 -0.03
N GLU A 200 12.68 5.17 0.74
CA GLU A 200 13.08 5.56 2.09
C GLU A 200 13.18 4.36 3.03
N LEU A 201 12.20 3.44 2.98
CA LEU A 201 12.21 2.23 3.80
C LEU A 201 13.35 1.29 3.40
N GLU A 202 13.67 1.17 2.11
CA GLU A 202 14.81 0.39 1.64
C GLU A 202 16.14 0.99 2.10
N ALA A 203 16.26 2.32 2.08
CA ALA A 203 17.44 3.02 2.61
C ALA A 203 17.58 2.80 4.12
N ARG A 204 16.49 2.92 4.89
CA ARG A 204 16.48 2.63 6.34
C ARG A 204 16.85 1.18 6.63
N ARG A 205 16.29 0.22 5.90
CA ARG A 205 16.66 -1.20 6.00
C ARG A 205 18.14 -1.42 5.72
N GLY A 206 18.70 -0.71 4.73
CA GLY A 206 20.14 -0.74 4.45
C GLY A 206 20.98 -0.22 5.62
N GLN A 207 20.57 0.88 6.25
CA GLN A 207 21.23 1.44 7.43
C GLN A 207 21.16 0.50 8.64
N GLU A 208 19.99 -0.09 8.91
CA GLU A 208 19.79 -1.06 9.98
C GLU A 208 20.66 -2.31 9.75
N ALA A 209 20.74 -2.82 8.52
CA ALA A 209 21.62 -3.94 8.19
C ALA A 209 23.10 -3.64 8.44
N MET A 210 23.56 -2.41 8.13
CA MET A 210 24.93 -1.97 8.44
C MET A 210 25.16 -1.85 9.94
N ALA A 211 24.20 -1.32 10.70
CA ALA A 211 24.29 -1.22 12.16
C ALA A 211 24.33 -2.62 12.82
N LEU A 212 23.53 -3.56 12.34
CA LEU A 212 23.54 -4.95 12.80
C LEU A 212 24.88 -5.62 12.50
N ALA A 213 25.45 -5.43 11.31
CA ALA A 213 26.76 -5.96 10.97
C ALA A 213 27.88 -5.38 11.87
N ALA A 214 27.81 -4.08 12.19
CA ALA A 214 28.74 -3.45 13.12
C ALA A 214 28.61 -4.02 14.54
N ALA A 215 27.38 -4.16 15.04
CA ALA A 215 27.12 -4.76 16.36
C ALA A 215 27.57 -6.22 16.44
N GLN A 216 27.42 -7.00 15.35
CA GLN A 216 27.93 -8.36 15.26
C GLN A 216 29.46 -8.39 15.32
N ALA A 217 30.14 -7.52 14.57
CA ALA A 217 31.61 -7.42 14.63
C ALA A 217 32.10 -7.04 16.04
N GLU A 218 31.42 -6.12 16.72
CA GLU A 218 31.72 -5.79 18.12
C GLU A 218 31.49 -6.99 19.05
N ALA A 219 30.38 -7.71 18.89
CA ALA A 219 30.10 -8.91 19.68
C ALA A 219 31.19 -9.99 19.49
N ASP A 220 31.66 -10.22 18.27
CA ASP A 220 32.75 -11.15 17.97
C ASP A 220 34.05 -10.71 18.64
N THR A 221 34.36 -9.40 18.61
CA THR A 221 35.56 -8.88 19.29
C THR A 221 35.49 -9.05 20.80
N LEU A 222 34.33 -8.84 21.41
CA LEU A 222 34.10 -9.04 22.84
C LEU A 222 34.16 -10.52 23.22
N GLN A 223 33.62 -11.41 22.39
CA GLN A 223 33.75 -12.86 22.59
C GLN A 223 35.22 -13.30 22.58
N GLU A 224 36.02 -12.76 21.66
CA GLU A 224 37.45 -13.06 21.60
C GLU A 224 38.21 -12.52 22.82
N GLN A 225 37.87 -11.33 23.31
CA GLN A 225 38.41 -10.81 24.57
C GLN A 225 38.02 -11.69 25.76
N LEU A 226 36.77 -12.16 25.81
CA LEU A 226 36.31 -13.07 26.86
C LEU A 226 37.08 -14.40 26.83
N LYS A 227 37.30 -14.99 25.66
CA LYS A 227 38.11 -16.21 25.51
C LYS A 227 39.53 -15.99 26.05
N LYS A 228 40.21 -14.93 25.64
CA LYS A 228 41.55 -14.59 26.14
C LYS A 228 41.57 -14.42 27.66
N SER A 229 40.60 -13.70 28.22
CA SER A 229 40.50 -13.53 29.67
C SER A 229 40.27 -14.85 30.41
N ARG A 230 39.51 -15.79 29.82
CA ARG A 230 39.32 -17.15 30.37
C ARG A 230 40.60 -17.96 30.33
N GLU A 231 41.32 -17.94 29.21
CA GLU A 231 42.62 -18.60 29.07
C GLU A 231 43.64 -18.06 30.09
N GLU A 232 43.67 -16.74 30.32
CA GLU A 232 44.51 -16.12 31.35
C GLU A 232 44.13 -16.57 32.77
N LEU A 233 42.83 -16.66 33.07
CA LEU A 233 42.35 -17.17 34.34
C LEU A 233 42.72 -18.64 34.54
N GLU A 234 42.54 -19.48 33.51
CA GLU A 234 42.94 -20.89 33.54
C GLU A 234 44.45 -21.06 33.75
N ALA A 235 45.25 -20.18 33.14
CA ALA A 235 46.70 -20.13 33.37
C ALA A 235 47.03 -19.76 34.83
N ARG A 236 46.36 -18.75 35.40
CA ARG A 236 46.50 -18.39 36.83
C ARG A 236 46.07 -19.52 37.75
N ASP A 237 44.96 -20.18 37.46
CA ASP A 237 44.49 -21.34 38.24
C ASP A 237 45.46 -22.52 38.16
N SER A 238 46.10 -22.72 37.01
CA SER A 238 47.15 -23.72 36.85
C SER A 238 48.37 -23.41 37.72
N LEU A 239 48.76 -22.14 37.81
CA LEU A 239 49.84 -21.67 38.68
C LEU A 239 49.48 -21.86 40.16
N VAL A 240 48.26 -21.50 40.57
CA VAL A 240 47.78 -21.74 41.94
C VAL A 240 47.81 -23.24 42.28
N ARG A 241 47.38 -24.10 41.35
CA ARG A 241 47.48 -25.56 41.51
C ARG A 241 48.92 -26.03 41.64
N GLN A 242 49.87 -25.50 40.86
CA GLN A 242 51.30 -25.80 40.99
C GLN A 242 51.86 -25.35 42.36
N LEU A 243 51.53 -24.13 42.80
CA LEU A 243 51.95 -23.62 44.10
C LEU A 243 51.39 -24.46 45.25
N ARG A 244 50.11 -24.83 45.20
CA ARG A 244 49.50 -25.74 46.19
C ARG A 244 50.22 -27.09 46.22
N ARG A 245 50.57 -27.64 45.05
CA ARG A 245 51.33 -28.88 44.95
C ARG A 245 52.70 -28.74 45.59
N HIS A 246 53.45 -27.68 45.28
CA HIS A 246 54.76 -27.43 45.91
C HIS A 246 54.68 -27.22 47.43
N VAL A 247 53.66 -26.51 47.93
CA VAL A 247 53.43 -26.36 49.37
C VAL A 247 53.07 -27.71 50.01
N SER A 248 52.33 -28.58 49.31
CA SER A 248 52.04 -29.93 49.81
C SER A 248 53.23 -30.89 49.72
N GLU A 249 54.08 -30.76 48.72
CA GLU A 249 55.34 -31.52 48.56
C GLU A 249 56.38 -31.10 49.60
N GLN A 250 56.32 -29.85 50.09
CA GLN A 250 57.00 -29.40 51.30
C GLN A 250 56.32 -29.99 52.56
N GLY A 251 56.33 -31.32 52.71
CA GLY A 251 55.67 -32.09 53.78
C GLY A 251 56.02 -31.73 55.24
N VAL A 252 56.90 -30.75 55.47
CA VAL A 252 57.27 -30.22 56.78
C VAL A 252 56.12 -29.46 57.45
N ALA A 253 55.25 -28.81 56.67
CA ALA A 253 54.11 -28.06 57.22
C ALA A 253 53.03 -28.99 57.79
N GLN A 254 52.76 -30.12 57.13
CA GLN A 254 51.70 -31.05 57.54
C GLN A 254 52.08 -31.82 58.82
N SER A 255 53.33 -32.27 58.94
CA SER A 255 53.83 -32.91 60.17
C SER A 255 53.91 -31.93 61.35
N ARG A 256 54.27 -30.67 61.10
CA ARG A 256 54.33 -29.62 62.15
C ARG A 256 52.94 -29.22 62.65
N CYS A 257 51.94 -29.17 61.78
CA CYS A 257 50.55 -28.89 62.18
C CYS A 257 49.97 -30.02 63.05
N GLN A 258 50.22 -31.29 62.71
CA GLN A 258 49.74 -32.42 63.50
C GLN A 258 50.41 -32.50 64.88
N ALA A 259 51.73 -32.24 64.96
CA ALA A 259 52.43 -32.19 66.25
C ALA A 259 51.88 -31.08 67.16
N TRP A 260 51.61 -29.89 66.61
CA TRP A 260 51.04 -28.79 67.37
C TRP A 260 49.60 -29.05 67.83
N GLU A 261 48.79 -29.75 67.02
CA GLU A 261 47.44 -30.17 67.42
C GLU A 261 47.45 -31.20 68.56
N GLN A 262 48.42 -32.11 68.57
CA GLN A 262 48.63 -33.07 69.65
C GLN A 262 49.04 -32.37 70.95
N GLU A 263 50.06 -31.50 70.90
CA GLU A 263 50.49 -30.69 72.06
C GLU A 263 49.35 -29.83 72.61
N ARG A 264 48.53 -29.23 71.73
CA ARG A 264 47.35 -28.46 72.15
C ARG A 264 46.34 -29.34 72.89
N GLY A 265 46.13 -30.58 72.42
CA GLY A 265 45.26 -31.56 73.08
C GLY A 265 45.77 -31.94 74.47
N GLU A 266 47.06 -32.21 74.61
CA GLU A 266 47.70 -32.55 75.89
C GLU A 266 47.62 -31.40 76.90
N LEU A 267 47.91 -30.17 76.46
CA LEU A 267 47.79 -28.98 77.30
C LEU A 267 46.35 -28.75 77.76
N GLN A 268 45.36 -28.96 76.90
CA GLN A 268 43.95 -28.87 77.28
C GLN A 268 43.57 -29.91 78.33
N GLN A 269 44.09 -31.13 78.26
CA GLN A 269 43.86 -32.15 79.28
C GLN A 269 44.55 -31.81 80.61
N ALA A 270 45.78 -31.30 80.57
CA ALA A 270 46.51 -30.86 81.76
C ALA A 270 45.77 -29.72 82.48
N VAL A 271 45.26 -28.73 81.73
CA VAL A 271 44.47 -27.63 82.30
C VAL A 271 43.20 -28.13 83.00
N LYS A 272 42.49 -29.11 82.42
CA LYS A 272 41.30 -29.71 83.06
C LYS A 272 41.65 -30.40 84.39
N ARG A 273 42.72 -31.19 84.42
CA ARG A 273 43.18 -31.85 85.66
C ARG A 273 43.53 -30.84 86.75
N LEU A 274 44.26 -29.78 86.41
CA LEU A 274 44.61 -28.72 87.35
C LEU A 274 43.38 -27.96 87.87
N GLN A 275 42.33 -27.82 87.06
CA GLN A 275 41.07 -27.22 87.50
C GLN A 275 40.32 -28.10 88.50
N GLU A 276 40.31 -29.42 88.27
CA GLU A 276 39.73 -30.40 89.18
C GLU A 276 40.48 -30.43 90.51
N GLU A 277 41.82 -30.46 90.48
CA GLU A 277 42.67 -30.37 91.67
C GLU A 277 42.45 -29.07 92.44
N ARG A 278 42.36 -27.94 91.73
CA ARG A 278 42.04 -26.64 92.35
C ARG A 278 40.67 -26.66 93.03
N ALA A 279 39.66 -27.26 92.42
CA ALA A 279 38.33 -27.36 93.01
C ALA A 279 38.33 -28.24 94.27
N ALA A 280 39.06 -29.36 94.24
CA ALA A 280 39.24 -30.22 95.41
C ALA A 280 39.98 -29.49 96.55
N LEU A 281 41.03 -28.72 96.22
CA LEU A 281 41.72 -27.90 97.21
C LEU A 281 40.82 -26.81 97.78
N SER A 282 40.00 -26.14 96.97
CA SER A 282 39.04 -25.13 97.44
C SER A 282 38.07 -25.72 98.47
N SER A 283 37.45 -26.86 98.18
CA SER A 283 36.49 -27.49 99.10
C SER A 283 37.15 -27.94 100.41
N THR A 284 38.39 -28.42 100.37
CA THR A 284 39.14 -28.75 101.59
C THR A 284 39.46 -27.50 102.41
N SER A 285 39.82 -26.39 101.76
CA SER A 285 40.06 -25.11 102.43
C SER A 285 38.79 -24.56 103.07
N GLU A 286 37.65 -24.63 102.38
CA GLU A 286 36.34 -24.21 102.90
C GLU A 286 35.96 -25.04 104.14
N LEU A 287 36.16 -26.37 104.11
CA LEU A 287 35.92 -27.23 105.26
C LEU A 287 36.82 -26.87 106.45
N LEU A 288 38.12 -26.65 106.20
CA LEU A 288 39.07 -26.23 107.24
C LEU A 288 38.68 -24.86 107.81
N GLN A 289 38.19 -23.94 106.99
CA GLN A 289 37.72 -22.63 107.42
C GLN A 289 36.50 -22.76 108.35
N VAL A 290 35.51 -23.59 108.02
CA VAL A 290 34.37 -23.87 108.91
C VAL A 290 34.86 -24.48 110.23
N ARG A 291 35.81 -25.41 110.19
CA ARG A 291 36.38 -26.02 111.40
C ARG A 291 37.09 -25.00 112.28
N VAL A 292 37.93 -24.15 111.69
CA VAL A 292 38.61 -23.07 112.41
C VAL A 292 37.59 -22.11 113.02
N GLN A 293 36.57 -21.70 112.28
CA GLN A 293 35.52 -20.82 112.80
C GLN A 293 34.78 -21.46 113.98
N SER A 294 34.43 -22.74 113.89
CA SER A 294 33.77 -23.45 114.99
C SER A 294 34.65 -23.54 116.24
N LEU A 295 35.96 -23.77 116.06
CA LEU A 295 36.92 -23.79 117.18
C LEU A 295 37.07 -22.40 117.78
N THR A 296 37.13 -21.34 116.96
CA THR A 296 37.14 -19.96 117.42
C THR A 296 35.89 -19.64 118.23
N ASP A 297 34.70 -20.01 117.75
CA ASP A 297 33.44 -19.77 118.45
C ASP A 297 33.41 -20.51 119.80
N ILE A 298 33.83 -21.78 119.83
CA ILE A 298 33.98 -22.55 121.09
C ILE A 298 34.95 -21.86 122.04
N LEU A 299 36.11 -21.40 121.57
CA LEU A 299 37.08 -20.66 122.39
C LEU A 299 36.47 -19.36 122.93
N THR A 300 35.73 -18.59 122.11
CA THR A 300 35.07 -17.37 122.61
C THR A 300 33.99 -17.66 123.66
N LEU A 301 33.26 -18.78 123.53
CA LEU A 301 32.30 -19.23 124.54
C LEU A 301 33.02 -19.64 125.83
N GLN A 302 34.13 -20.37 125.73
CA GLN A 302 34.97 -20.74 126.88
C GLN A 302 35.58 -19.52 127.56
N GLU A 303 36.10 -18.54 126.81
CA GLU A 303 36.62 -17.29 127.36
C GLU A 303 35.53 -16.49 128.08
N ARG A 304 34.31 -16.43 127.53
CA ARG A 304 33.16 -15.81 128.19
C ARG A 304 32.77 -16.55 129.48
N GLU A 305 32.75 -17.88 129.47
CA GLU A 305 32.47 -18.67 130.68
C GLU A 305 33.56 -18.52 131.75
N LEU A 306 34.84 -18.49 131.36
CA LEU A 306 35.96 -18.27 132.27
C LEU A 306 35.92 -16.85 132.86
N ALA A 307 35.55 -15.84 132.06
CA ALA A 307 35.34 -14.48 132.54
C ALA A 307 34.14 -14.38 133.50
N GLN A 308 33.09 -15.19 133.32
CA GLN A 308 31.93 -15.23 134.22
C GLN A 308 32.16 -16.07 135.49
N LYS A 309 33.01 -17.10 135.43
CA LYS A 309 33.36 -18.01 136.55
C LYS A 309 34.54 -17.55 137.39
N ALA A 310 35.02 -16.32 137.21
CA ALA A 310 36.07 -15.72 138.04
C ALA A 310 35.53 -14.71 139.08
N PRO A 311 34.87 -15.13 140.17
CA PRO A 311 34.87 -14.38 141.42
C PRO A 311 36.02 -14.87 142.33
N ASN A 312 36.87 -13.93 142.73
CA ASN A 312 37.71 -13.96 143.94
C ASN A 312 38.73 -15.11 144.12
N VAL A 313 39.94 -14.93 143.57
CA VAL A 313 41.17 -15.42 144.22
C VAL A 313 42.26 -14.34 144.12
N ASN A 314 42.21 -13.38 145.04
CA ASN A 314 43.38 -12.64 145.54
C ASN A 314 43.75 -13.30 146.88
N ILE A 315 44.63 -14.31 146.86
CA ILE A 315 46.05 -14.23 147.22
C ILE A 315 46.27 -13.82 148.70
N LEU A 316 46.31 -14.83 149.56
CA LEU A 316 47.50 -15.08 150.36
C LEU A 316 48.13 -16.37 149.79
N GLU A 317 48.93 -16.25 148.72
CA GLU A 317 49.71 -17.38 148.22
C GLU A 317 50.97 -17.57 149.08
N PRO A 318 51.21 -18.78 149.62
CA PRO A 318 52.38 -19.12 150.42
C PRO A 318 53.68 -19.11 149.60
N GLU A 319 54.82 -18.88 150.26
CA GLU A 319 56.15 -18.75 149.64
C GLU A 319 56.57 -19.90 148.71
N SER A 320 55.94 -21.07 148.83
CA SER A 320 56.13 -22.21 147.93
C SER A 320 55.74 -21.91 146.49
N ALA A 321 54.69 -21.10 146.25
CA ALA A 321 54.23 -20.72 144.91
C ALA A 321 55.20 -19.74 144.21
N ARG A 322 55.82 -18.84 144.99
CA ARG A 322 56.88 -17.93 144.47
C ARG A 322 58.15 -18.70 144.11
N LYS A 323 58.57 -19.67 144.91
CA LYS A 323 59.73 -20.52 144.63
C LYS A 323 59.51 -21.41 143.39
N ALA A 324 58.30 -21.97 143.22
CA ALA A 324 57.93 -22.73 142.02
C ALA A 324 57.94 -21.86 140.75
N ARG A 325 57.42 -20.63 140.80
CA ARG A 325 57.49 -19.68 139.67
C ARG A 325 58.92 -19.28 139.34
N ALA A 326 59.77 -18.99 140.32
CA ALA A 326 61.17 -18.65 140.09
C ALA A 326 61.97 -19.80 139.46
N LEU A 327 61.71 -21.04 139.89
CA LEU A 327 62.34 -22.24 139.33
C LEU A 327 61.90 -22.49 137.88
N LEU A 328 60.61 -22.31 137.59
CA LEU A 328 60.08 -22.40 136.22
C LEU A 328 60.68 -21.33 135.30
N SER A 329 60.87 -20.09 135.78
CA SER A 329 61.52 -19.05 134.98
C SER A 329 62.98 -19.39 134.66
N ARG A 330 63.78 -19.82 135.66
CA ARG A 330 65.17 -20.26 135.43
C ARG A 330 65.26 -21.48 134.50
N TRP A 331 64.32 -22.40 134.61
CA TRP A 331 64.26 -23.56 133.71
C TRP A 331 63.94 -23.15 132.28
N ARG A 332 62.95 -22.26 132.08
CA ARG A 332 62.61 -21.70 130.77
C ARG A 332 63.80 -20.97 130.14
N GLU A 333 64.51 -20.15 130.90
CA GLU A 333 65.72 -19.46 130.43
C GLU A 333 66.83 -20.44 130.02
N LYS A 334 67.03 -21.53 130.77
CA LYS A 334 68.05 -22.53 130.45
C LYS A 334 67.70 -23.36 129.22
N VAL A 335 66.44 -23.77 129.08
CA VAL A 335 65.95 -24.46 127.88
C VAL A 335 66.03 -23.56 126.66
N PHE A 336 65.68 -22.28 126.81
CA PHE A 336 65.79 -21.31 125.73
C PHE A 336 67.25 -21.11 125.28
N SER A 337 68.18 -21.00 126.24
CA SER A 337 69.62 -20.93 125.92
C SER A 337 70.11 -22.18 125.19
N LEU A 338 69.70 -23.38 125.61
CA LEU A 338 70.08 -24.64 124.97
C LEU A 338 69.45 -24.80 123.59
N MET A 339 68.20 -24.40 123.39
CA MET A 339 67.55 -24.38 122.07
C MET A 339 68.25 -23.42 121.11
N VAL A 340 68.61 -22.22 121.57
CA VAL A 340 69.34 -21.24 120.76
C VAL A 340 70.73 -21.77 120.41
N GLN A 341 71.42 -22.44 121.35
CA GLN A 341 72.69 -23.10 121.08
C GLN A 341 72.56 -24.24 120.06
N LEU A 342 71.57 -25.12 120.21
CA LEU A 342 71.32 -26.22 119.28
C LEU A 342 70.97 -25.69 117.88
N LYS A 343 70.17 -24.62 117.81
CA LYS A 343 69.78 -24.03 116.51
C LYS A 343 70.92 -23.27 115.85
N ALA A 344 71.79 -22.61 116.62
CA ALA A 344 73.04 -22.05 116.11
C ALA A 344 74.01 -23.15 115.63
N GLN A 345 74.01 -24.32 116.27
CA GLN A 345 74.81 -25.47 115.86
C GLN A 345 74.27 -26.15 114.58
N GLU A 346 72.96 -26.23 114.40
CA GLU A 346 72.34 -26.71 113.16
C GLU A 346 72.58 -25.75 111.97
N LEU A 347 72.53 -24.44 112.21
CA LEU A 347 72.82 -23.42 111.19
C LEU A 347 74.31 -23.32 110.83
N SER A 348 75.21 -23.82 111.68
CA SER A 348 76.66 -23.82 111.44
C SER A 348 77.17 -25.12 110.81
N HIS A 349 76.29 -25.97 110.26
CA HIS A 349 76.69 -27.15 109.51
C HIS A 349 77.36 -26.72 108.17
N PRO A 350 78.66 -26.99 107.94
CA PRO A 350 79.43 -26.44 106.82
C PRO A 350 79.11 -27.03 105.44
N ARG A 351 78.06 -27.86 105.34
CA ARG A 351 77.73 -28.61 104.12
C ARG A 351 77.03 -27.74 103.08
N VAL A 352 76.11 -26.88 103.52
CA VAL A 352 75.37 -25.95 102.64
C VAL A 352 76.29 -24.86 102.07
N PRO A 353 77.13 -24.14 102.85
CA PRO A 353 78.04 -23.15 102.27
C PRO A 353 79.09 -23.77 101.34
N ARG A 354 79.53 -25.02 101.57
CA ARG A 354 80.39 -25.74 100.62
C ARG A 354 79.71 -26.03 99.29
N GLN A 355 78.47 -26.51 99.31
CA GLN A 355 77.69 -26.78 98.08
C GLN A 355 77.38 -25.50 97.30
N VAL A 356 77.08 -24.40 98.01
CA VAL A 356 76.89 -23.09 97.37
C VAL A 356 78.20 -22.62 96.73
N ALA A 357 79.34 -22.75 97.42
CA ALA A 357 80.64 -22.37 96.87
C ALA A 357 81.08 -23.25 95.68
N GLU A 358 80.71 -24.53 95.65
CA GLU A 358 80.95 -25.43 94.52
C GLU A 358 80.08 -25.04 93.30
N LEU A 359 78.79 -24.79 93.51
CA LEU A 359 77.88 -24.34 92.45
C LEU A 359 78.25 -22.95 91.91
N GLU A 360 78.70 -22.04 92.78
CA GLU A 360 79.19 -20.72 92.37
C GLU A 360 80.44 -20.84 91.47
N LYS A 361 81.36 -21.75 91.79
CA LYS A 361 82.51 -22.05 90.93
C LYS A 361 82.09 -22.66 89.60
N GLU A 362 81.11 -23.56 89.60
CA GLU A 362 80.60 -24.20 88.38
C GLU A 362 79.91 -23.18 87.46
N VAL A 363 79.06 -22.31 88.01
CA VAL A 363 78.43 -21.21 87.27
C VAL A 363 79.47 -20.22 86.74
N ALA A 364 80.51 -19.91 87.52
CA ALA A 364 81.60 -19.06 87.04
C ALA A 364 82.36 -19.71 85.87
N SER A 365 82.62 -21.02 85.94
CA SER A 365 83.29 -21.77 84.85
C SER A 365 82.44 -21.82 83.57
N GLN A 366 81.13 -22.04 83.70
CA GLN A 366 80.21 -22.07 82.57
C GLN A 366 80.08 -20.70 81.89
N ARG A 367 79.98 -19.62 82.68
CA ARG A 367 79.99 -18.25 82.15
C ARG A 367 81.28 -17.92 81.42
N GLN A 368 82.42 -18.39 81.92
CA GLN A 368 83.70 -18.22 81.24
C GLN A 368 83.75 -19.01 79.91
N GLN A 369 83.17 -20.21 79.87
CA GLN A 369 83.05 -21.02 78.65
C GLN A 369 82.09 -20.38 77.62
N GLU A 370 80.97 -19.82 78.08
CA GLU A 370 80.04 -19.05 77.25
C GLU A 370 80.72 -17.81 76.66
N ALA A 371 81.50 -17.07 77.46
CA ALA A 371 82.25 -15.92 76.98
C ALA A 371 83.28 -16.29 75.91
N LEU A 372 83.97 -17.43 76.07
CA LEU A 372 84.90 -17.95 75.06
C LEU A 372 84.18 -18.34 73.77
N LEU A 373 83.02 -19.00 73.86
CA LEU A 373 82.21 -19.37 72.70
C LEU A 373 81.63 -18.15 71.99
N LEU A 374 81.15 -17.15 72.74
CA LEU A 374 80.68 -15.88 72.18
C LEU A 374 81.81 -15.13 71.47
N HIS A 375 83.03 -15.13 72.03
CA HIS A 375 84.18 -14.52 71.37
C HIS A 375 84.59 -15.29 70.10
N SER A 376 84.54 -16.64 70.13
CA SER A 376 84.77 -17.49 68.96
C SER A 376 83.72 -17.25 67.86
N LEU A 377 82.44 -17.14 68.23
CA LEU A 377 81.34 -16.82 67.31
C LEU A 377 81.53 -15.43 66.70
N LYS A 378 81.86 -14.41 67.51
CA LYS A 378 82.20 -13.08 67.00
C LYS A 378 83.41 -13.10 66.07
N GLY A 379 84.43 -13.92 66.37
CA GLY A 379 85.58 -14.13 65.50
C GLY A 379 85.20 -14.76 64.16
N LYS A 380 84.34 -15.79 64.18
CA LYS A 380 83.79 -16.42 62.97
C LYS A 380 82.89 -15.48 62.17
N GLU A 381 82.12 -14.65 62.84
CA GLU A 381 81.29 -13.62 62.20
C GLU A 381 82.15 -12.53 61.54
N ALA A 382 83.22 -12.10 62.19
CA ALA A 382 84.20 -11.19 61.60
C ALA A 382 84.95 -11.84 60.42
N GLU A 383 85.27 -13.13 60.48
CA GLU A 383 85.88 -13.91 59.38
C GLU A 383 84.95 -13.95 58.16
N ILE A 384 83.65 -14.24 58.37
CA ILE A 384 82.64 -14.23 57.31
C ILE A 384 82.43 -12.81 56.75
N GLN A 385 82.42 -11.77 57.59
CA GLN A 385 82.36 -10.38 57.13
C GLN A 385 83.60 -10.00 56.30
N MET A 386 84.79 -10.46 56.69
CA MET A 386 86.01 -10.29 55.89
C MET A 386 85.94 -11.07 54.59
N GLU A 387 85.37 -12.28 54.55
CA GLU A 387 85.13 -13.01 53.30
C GLU A 387 84.10 -12.32 52.41
N GLN A 388 83.05 -11.70 52.97
CA GLN A 388 82.07 -10.91 52.22
C GLN A 388 82.67 -9.61 51.68
N VAL A 389 83.56 -8.96 52.43
CA VAL A 389 84.33 -7.80 51.97
C VAL A 389 85.37 -8.25 50.93
N ASN A 390 86.03 -9.39 51.09
CA ASN A 390 87.00 -9.94 50.13
C ASN A 390 86.31 -10.44 48.83
N SER A 391 85.08 -10.93 48.94
CA SER A 391 84.21 -11.24 47.79
C SER A 391 83.76 -9.98 47.06
N LYS A 392 83.57 -8.87 47.79
CA LYS A 392 83.26 -7.53 47.22
C LYS A 392 84.50 -6.76 46.74
N VAL A 393 85.70 -7.10 47.23
CA VAL A 393 86.99 -6.44 46.90
C VAL A 393 87.81 -7.24 45.87
N SER A 394 87.38 -8.45 45.48
CA SER A 394 87.95 -9.18 44.33
C SER A 394 87.52 -8.64 42.94
N HIS A 395 87.03 -7.39 42.88
CA HIS A 395 87.09 -6.50 41.72
C HIS A 395 87.89 -5.22 42.11
N GLY A 396 89.19 -5.38 42.37
CA GLY A 396 90.07 -4.25 42.70
C GLY A 396 91.40 -4.72 43.26
N GLY A 397 92.48 -4.53 42.49
CA GLY A 397 93.76 -5.19 42.71
C GLY A 397 94.49 -4.86 44.02
N GLY A 398 95.09 -5.91 44.59
CA GLY A 398 96.48 -5.98 45.05
C GLY A 398 96.96 -5.05 46.18
N GLN A 399 97.38 -5.65 47.31
CA GLN A 399 98.80 -5.70 47.73
C GLN A 399 98.98 -6.27 49.17
N LYS A 400 99.95 -7.19 49.29
CA LYS A 400 100.93 -7.43 50.37
C LYS A 400 100.50 -7.47 51.86
N THR A 401 100.71 -8.67 52.43
CA THR A 401 101.23 -9.06 53.78
C THR A 401 102.04 -8.01 54.57
N PRO A 402 102.27 -8.10 55.92
CA PRO A 402 102.43 -9.34 56.70
C PRO A 402 101.96 -9.39 58.18
N ARG A 403 102.09 -10.61 58.71
CA ARG A 403 102.06 -11.13 60.10
C ARG A 403 102.48 -10.18 61.23
N GLY A 404 101.82 -10.35 62.38
CA GLY A 404 102.37 -10.08 63.71
C GLY A 404 101.62 -10.89 64.79
N SER A 405 102.30 -11.87 65.39
CA SER A 405 101.82 -12.67 66.52
C SER A 405 102.03 -11.94 67.85
N GLY A 406 101.12 -12.13 68.81
CA GLY A 406 101.33 -11.74 70.21
C GLY A 406 100.51 -12.62 71.15
N HIS A 407 101.11 -13.71 71.63
CA HIS A 407 100.69 -14.45 72.82
C HIS A 407 100.90 -13.59 74.07
N ALA A 408 99.92 -13.50 74.96
CA ALA A 408 100.13 -13.34 76.41
C ALA A 408 98.83 -13.65 77.20
N PRO A 409 98.94 -14.15 78.44
CA PRO A 409 98.03 -15.14 79.00
C PRO A 409 97.04 -14.60 80.04
N LEU A 410 96.09 -15.48 80.38
CA LEU A 410 95.11 -15.40 81.46
C LEU A 410 95.63 -14.70 82.72
N HIS A 411 94.94 -13.63 83.13
CA HIS A 411 94.94 -13.10 84.49
C HIS A 411 93.48 -13.05 84.98
N PRO A 412 93.13 -13.69 86.10
CA PRO A 412 91.82 -13.52 86.73
C PRO A 412 91.82 -12.17 87.42
N LEU A 413 91.23 -11.16 86.78
CA LEU A 413 91.01 -9.88 87.40
C LEU A 413 89.77 -9.98 88.28
N SER A 414 90.05 -9.95 89.59
CA SER A 414 89.15 -9.37 90.59
C SER A 414 88.57 -8.08 90.00
N VAL A 415 87.32 -8.16 89.55
CA VAL A 415 86.59 -7.00 89.08
C VAL A 415 86.28 -6.18 90.31
N SER A 416 86.90 -5.01 90.44
CA SER A 416 86.50 -4.07 91.46
C SER A 416 85.07 -3.60 91.12
N PRO A 417 84.20 -3.41 92.14
CA PRO A 417 82.80 -3.01 91.95
C PRO A 417 82.54 -1.88 90.92
N PRO A 418 83.39 -0.83 90.77
CA PRO A 418 83.10 0.25 89.82
C PRO A 418 83.14 -0.12 88.32
N ALA A 419 83.81 -1.21 87.90
CA ALA A 419 83.92 -1.60 86.49
C ALA A 419 82.69 -2.39 85.98
N LEU A 420 82.10 -3.24 86.82
CA LEU A 420 80.79 -3.86 86.56
C LEU A 420 79.67 -2.82 86.50
N ASP A 421 79.76 -1.78 87.35
CA ASP A 421 78.80 -0.69 87.37
C ASP A 421 78.82 0.16 86.09
N THR A 422 79.95 0.23 85.38
CA THR A 422 80.04 0.90 84.07
C THR A 422 79.43 0.07 82.95
N GLU A 423 79.66 -1.24 82.91
CA GLU A 423 79.07 -2.15 81.91
C GLU A 423 77.55 -2.29 82.10
N LEU A 424 77.08 -2.39 83.35
CA LEU A 424 75.64 -2.38 83.65
C LEU A 424 74.97 -1.08 83.22
N ARG A 425 75.68 0.06 83.27
CA ARG A 425 75.19 1.33 82.73
C ARG A 425 75.09 1.31 81.21
N GLN A 426 76.13 0.84 80.52
CA GLN A 426 76.12 0.71 79.06
C GLN A 426 75.02 -0.23 78.57
N LEU A 427 74.85 -1.39 79.20
CA LEU A 427 73.76 -2.32 78.86
C LEU A 427 72.36 -1.72 79.12
N ARG A 428 72.21 -0.90 80.17
CA ARG A 428 70.95 -0.15 80.42
C ARG A 428 70.69 0.90 79.34
N GLU A 429 71.72 1.60 78.89
CA GLU A 429 71.63 2.57 77.80
C GLU A 429 71.34 1.91 76.46
N GLU A 430 72.01 0.80 76.13
CA GLU A 430 71.76 0.00 74.93
C GLU A 430 70.34 -0.59 74.93
N ARG A 431 69.89 -1.15 76.07
CA ARG A 431 68.50 -1.60 76.22
C ARG A 431 67.51 -0.45 76.05
N SER A 432 67.80 0.72 76.61
CA SER A 432 66.94 1.90 76.46
C SER A 432 66.89 2.38 75.02
N ARG A 433 68.01 2.32 74.29
CA ARG A 433 68.10 2.62 72.86
C ARG A 433 67.33 1.62 72.02
N GLN A 434 67.48 0.32 72.26
CA GLN A 434 66.72 -0.73 71.58
C GLN A 434 65.22 -0.61 71.87
N ASP A 435 64.82 -0.32 73.11
CA ASP A 435 63.43 -0.05 73.47
C ASP A 435 62.88 1.17 72.72
N ALA A 436 63.69 2.21 72.50
CA ALA A 436 63.31 3.37 71.71
C ALA A 436 63.15 3.02 70.20
N GLU A 437 64.06 2.23 69.64
CA GLU A 437 64.01 1.75 68.25
C GLU A 437 62.82 0.80 68.01
N LEU A 438 62.52 -0.09 68.96
CA LEU A 438 61.34 -0.97 68.93
C LEU A 438 60.04 -0.17 69.02
N ARG A 439 59.99 0.86 69.88
CA ARG A 439 58.83 1.77 69.95
C ARG A 439 58.66 2.56 68.66
N PHE A 440 59.76 2.99 68.04
CA PHE A 440 59.72 3.68 66.75
C PHE A 440 59.22 2.77 65.62
N SER A 441 59.77 1.56 65.50
CA SER A 441 59.35 0.58 64.48
C SER A 441 57.91 0.12 64.68
N ALA A 442 57.47 -0.10 65.93
CA ALA A 442 56.07 -0.42 66.24
C ALA A 442 55.11 0.70 65.80
N ARG A 443 55.48 1.98 65.99
CA ARG A 443 54.68 3.12 65.51
C ARG A 443 54.64 3.18 63.98
N LEU A 444 55.76 2.92 63.31
CA LEU A 444 55.81 2.90 61.85
C LEU A 444 54.93 1.78 61.28
N LEU A 445 55.01 0.57 61.84
CA LEU A 445 54.14 -0.55 61.45
C LEU A 445 52.66 -0.23 61.70
N GLN A 446 52.33 0.40 62.84
CA GLN A 446 50.96 0.85 63.09
C GLN A 446 50.47 1.87 62.06
N GLN A 447 51.34 2.79 61.64
CA GLN A 447 51.03 3.77 60.59
C GLN A 447 50.81 3.09 59.23
N GLU A 448 51.67 2.16 58.83
CA GLU A 448 51.51 1.41 57.57
C GLU A 448 50.26 0.52 57.57
N VAL A 449 49.95 -0.14 58.69
CA VAL A 449 48.70 -0.91 58.84
C VAL A 449 47.48 0.00 58.75
N ALA A 450 47.52 1.20 59.33
CA ALA A 450 46.44 2.18 59.22
C ALA A 450 46.25 2.62 57.75
N ARG A 451 47.35 2.95 57.05
CA ARG A 451 47.33 3.30 55.62
C ARG A 451 46.75 2.18 54.75
N ALA A 452 47.20 0.95 54.94
CA ALA A 452 46.68 -0.21 54.20
C ALA A 452 45.19 -0.46 54.47
N ARG A 453 44.72 -0.21 55.70
CA ARG A 453 43.29 -0.28 56.05
C ARG A 453 42.48 0.82 55.39
N ASP A 454 43.00 2.04 55.32
CA ASP A 454 42.35 3.16 54.65
C ASP A 454 42.25 2.93 53.15
N GLN A 455 43.34 2.49 52.52
CA GLN A 455 43.35 2.08 51.11
C GLN A 455 42.34 0.96 50.82
N GLY A 456 42.32 -0.10 51.64
CA GLY A 456 41.34 -1.17 51.50
C GLY A 456 39.90 -0.72 51.74
N ARG A 457 39.66 0.29 52.57
CA ARG A 457 38.32 0.90 52.75
C ARG A 457 37.90 1.70 51.52
N GLU A 458 38.79 2.51 50.97
CA GLU A 458 38.54 3.28 49.75
C GLU A 458 38.27 2.37 48.55
N GLU A 459 39.06 1.32 48.35
CA GLU A 459 38.84 0.34 47.27
C GLU A 459 37.49 -0.36 47.41
N ARG A 460 37.12 -0.79 48.62
CA ARG A 460 35.80 -1.37 48.88
C ARG A 460 34.66 -0.39 48.60
N GLN A 461 34.82 0.88 48.95
CA GLN A 461 33.84 1.92 48.61
C GLN A 461 33.71 2.11 47.11
N ARG A 462 34.84 2.22 46.38
CA ARG A 462 34.84 2.32 44.91
C ARG A 462 34.18 1.13 44.24
N LEU A 463 34.47 -0.09 44.71
CA LEU A 463 33.85 -1.31 44.19
C LEU A 463 32.35 -1.37 44.53
N ALA A 464 31.94 -0.95 45.73
CA ALA A 464 30.54 -0.90 46.11
C ALA A 464 29.75 0.11 45.24
N GLU A 465 30.31 1.28 44.98
CA GLU A 465 29.72 2.28 44.08
C GLU A 465 29.62 1.76 42.64
N ALA A 466 30.66 1.09 42.14
CA ALA A 466 30.66 0.48 40.82
C ALA A 466 29.59 -0.63 40.70
N SER A 467 29.47 -1.50 41.71
CA SER A 467 28.43 -2.52 41.77
C SER A 467 27.03 -1.90 41.76
N GLN A 468 26.81 -0.84 42.54
CA GLN A 468 25.52 -0.13 42.57
C GLN A 468 25.19 0.56 41.24
N ARG A 469 26.19 1.03 40.48
CA ARG A 469 25.98 1.60 39.14
C ARG A 469 25.56 0.51 38.15
N LEU A 470 26.30 -0.60 38.11
CA LEU A 470 25.99 -1.73 37.24
C LEU A 470 24.61 -2.35 37.54
N GLU A 471 24.23 -2.44 38.81
CA GLU A 471 22.89 -2.90 39.17
C GLU A 471 21.78 -1.95 38.71
N ARG A 472 22.03 -0.63 38.71
CA ARG A 472 21.08 0.35 38.19
C ARG A 472 20.95 0.25 36.68
N GLU A 473 22.08 0.21 35.98
CA GLU A 473 22.11 0.03 34.52
C GLU A 473 21.43 -1.29 34.10
N LEU A 474 21.59 -2.37 34.86
CA LEU A 474 20.91 -3.63 34.61
C LEU A 474 19.38 -3.53 34.84
N ARG A 475 18.94 -2.81 35.88
CA ARG A 475 17.52 -2.56 36.14
C ARG A 475 16.90 -1.72 35.01
N GLU A 476 17.55 -0.63 34.64
CA GLU A 476 17.13 0.24 33.53
C GLU A 476 17.07 -0.52 32.21
N SER A 477 18.07 -1.36 31.92
CA SER A 477 18.09 -2.21 30.72
C SER A 477 16.94 -3.22 30.72
N ARG A 478 16.58 -3.80 31.88
CA ARG A 478 15.45 -4.74 32.00
C ARG A 478 14.11 -4.04 31.82
N GLU A 479 13.95 -2.83 32.37
CA GLU A 479 12.75 -2.02 32.18
C GLU A 479 12.59 -1.62 30.71
N ALA A 480 13.67 -1.17 30.06
CA ALA A 480 13.68 -0.85 28.64
C ALA A 480 13.34 -2.06 27.75
N LEU A 481 13.82 -3.26 28.10
CA LEU A 481 13.44 -4.50 27.42
C LEU A 481 11.96 -4.82 27.61
N GLY A 482 11.42 -4.70 28.82
CA GLY A 482 9.99 -4.89 29.09
C GLY A 482 9.11 -3.90 28.32
N GLU A 483 9.53 -2.64 28.21
CA GLU A 483 8.83 -1.65 27.37
C GLU A 483 8.90 -2.00 25.89
N ALA A 484 10.04 -2.49 25.40
CA ALA A 484 10.20 -2.91 24.02
C ALA A 484 9.34 -4.14 23.69
N GLU A 485 9.27 -5.11 24.60
CA GLU A 485 8.38 -6.28 24.51
C GLU A 485 6.91 -5.87 24.47
N ALA A 486 6.48 -4.97 25.36
CA ALA A 486 5.12 -4.45 25.36
C ALA A 486 4.78 -3.69 24.06
N ARG A 487 5.72 -2.91 23.52
CA ARG A 487 5.57 -2.23 22.22
C ARG A 487 5.45 -3.24 21.07
N LEU A 488 6.22 -4.32 21.10
CA LEU A 488 6.15 -5.39 20.11
C LEU A 488 4.80 -6.12 20.18
N GLU A 489 4.32 -6.47 21.37
CA GLU A 489 3.01 -7.09 21.55
C GLU A 489 1.88 -6.19 21.05
N ALA A 490 1.92 -4.89 21.37
CA ALA A 490 0.95 -3.92 20.87
C ALA A 490 0.99 -3.79 19.34
N ALA A 491 2.19 -3.78 18.74
CA ALA A 491 2.33 -3.75 17.28
C ALA A 491 1.80 -5.03 16.62
N LEU A 492 2.06 -6.20 17.20
CA LEU A 492 1.52 -7.48 16.73
C LEU A 492 -0.01 -7.54 16.86
N ALA A 493 -0.57 -7.01 17.94
CA ALA A 493 -2.02 -6.91 18.11
C ALA A 493 -2.63 -5.98 17.04
N GLY A 494 -2.06 -4.79 16.83
CA GLY A 494 -2.50 -3.88 15.78
C GLY A 494 -2.37 -4.47 14.37
N GLN A 495 -1.33 -5.27 14.12
CA GLN A 495 -1.18 -6.00 12.87
C GLN A 495 -2.32 -7.02 12.68
N ARG A 496 -2.66 -7.80 13.71
CA ARG A 496 -3.79 -8.75 13.66
C ARG A 496 -5.11 -8.04 13.38
N ASP A 497 -5.39 -6.94 14.09
CA ASP A 497 -6.61 -6.16 13.88
C ASP A 497 -6.69 -5.62 12.43
N SER A 498 -5.57 -5.12 11.88
CA SER A 498 -5.52 -4.67 10.49
C SER A 498 -5.73 -5.82 9.49
N GLN A 499 -5.24 -7.02 9.79
CA GLN A 499 -5.46 -8.22 8.96
C GLN A 499 -6.92 -8.65 8.98
N ASP A 500 -7.56 -8.61 10.16
CA ASP A 500 -8.97 -8.95 10.32
C ASP A 500 -9.88 -7.94 9.62
N GLN A 501 -9.55 -6.64 9.68
CA GLN A 501 -10.22 -5.59 8.92
C GLN A 501 -10.06 -5.81 7.41
N ALA A 502 -8.85 -6.08 6.92
CA ALA A 502 -8.61 -6.39 5.52
C ALA A 502 -9.39 -7.64 5.07
N ALA A 503 -9.47 -8.67 5.92
CA ALA A 503 -10.27 -9.86 5.66
C ALA A 503 -11.79 -9.58 5.64
N SER A 504 -12.29 -8.65 6.47
CA SER A 504 -13.69 -8.20 6.42
C SER A 504 -14.00 -7.46 5.13
N LEU A 505 -13.15 -6.50 4.76
CA LEU A 505 -13.31 -5.72 3.53
C LEU A 505 -13.27 -6.60 2.27
N ARG A 506 -12.39 -7.61 2.22
CA ARG A 506 -12.37 -8.59 1.12
C ARG A 506 -13.66 -9.40 1.04
N ARG A 507 -14.22 -9.80 2.20
CA ARG A 507 -15.53 -10.50 2.25
C ARG A 507 -16.67 -9.60 1.79
N GLU A 508 -16.68 -8.34 2.19
CA GLU A 508 -17.68 -7.36 1.77
C GLU A 508 -17.58 -7.06 0.27
N LEU A 509 -16.37 -6.89 -0.25
CA LEU A 509 -16.13 -6.72 -1.69
C LEU A 509 -16.63 -7.94 -2.48
N GLY A 510 -16.34 -9.16 -2.02
CA GLY A 510 -16.84 -10.39 -2.65
C GLY A 510 -18.37 -10.44 -2.66
N LYS A 511 -19.03 -10.10 -1.55
CA LYS A 511 -20.50 -10.01 -1.49
C LYS A 511 -21.06 -8.97 -2.46
N GLN A 512 -20.42 -7.80 -2.56
CA GLN A 512 -20.85 -6.77 -3.51
C GLN A 512 -20.69 -7.26 -4.95
N GLN A 513 -19.56 -7.87 -5.30
CA GLN A 513 -19.33 -8.47 -6.62
C GLN A 513 -20.40 -9.49 -6.98
N GLU A 514 -20.72 -10.42 -6.07
CA GLU A 514 -21.80 -11.40 -6.29
C GLU A 514 -23.16 -10.74 -6.54
N VAL A 515 -23.49 -9.66 -5.81
CA VAL A 515 -24.74 -8.92 -6.02
C VAL A 515 -24.73 -8.22 -7.38
N TYR A 516 -23.65 -7.55 -7.74
CA TYR A 516 -23.50 -6.90 -9.04
C TYR A 516 -23.63 -7.90 -10.18
N GLU A 517 -22.94 -9.04 -10.11
CA GLU A 517 -23.03 -10.11 -11.10
C GLU A 517 -24.45 -10.65 -11.24
N ARG A 518 -25.16 -10.88 -10.12
CA ARG A 518 -26.57 -11.33 -10.15
C ARG A 518 -27.48 -10.31 -10.82
N VAL A 519 -27.35 -9.04 -10.47
CA VAL A 519 -28.17 -7.96 -11.06
C VAL A 519 -27.87 -7.80 -12.55
N LEU A 520 -26.59 -7.87 -12.94
CA LEU A 520 -26.20 -7.84 -14.36
C LEU A 520 -26.80 -9.02 -15.12
N GLN A 521 -26.70 -10.23 -14.57
CA GLN A 521 -27.27 -11.43 -15.18
C GLN A 521 -28.80 -11.34 -15.32
N GLU A 522 -29.49 -10.82 -14.30
CA GLU A 522 -30.92 -10.57 -14.34
C GLU A 522 -31.26 -9.58 -15.46
N LYS A 523 -30.52 -8.46 -15.57
CA LYS A 523 -30.75 -7.45 -16.63
C LYS A 523 -30.50 -8.00 -18.03
N VAL A 524 -29.44 -8.80 -18.21
CA VAL A 524 -29.18 -9.50 -19.48
C VAL A 524 -30.35 -10.43 -19.81
N SER A 525 -30.78 -11.26 -18.86
CA SER A 525 -31.91 -12.19 -19.07
C SER A 525 -33.22 -11.47 -19.40
N GLU A 526 -33.46 -10.31 -18.78
CA GLU A 526 -34.62 -9.46 -19.01
C GLU A 526 -34.60 -8.85 -20.42
N VAL A 527 -33.46 -8.32 -20.87
CA VAL A 527 -33.31 -7.77 -22.23
C VAL A 527 -33.46 -8.88 -23.28
N GLU A 528 -32.81 -10.03 -23.07
CA GLU A 528 -32.98 -11.17 -23.97
C GLU A 528 -34.45 -11.62 -24.05
N ALA A 529 -35.15 -11.71 -22.92
CA ALA A 529 -36.55 -12.09 -22.89
C ALA A 529 -37.44 -11.08 -23.65
N ARG A 530 -37.21 -9.78 -23.45
CA ARG A 530 -37.93 -8.70 -24.15
C ARG A 530 -37.72 -8.74 -25.67
N LEU A 531 -36.54 -9.16 -26.13
CA LEU A 531 -36.21 -9.21 -27.57
C LEU A 531 -36.62 -10.52 -28.25
N ARG A 532 -36.85 -11.61 -27.51
CA ARG A 532 -37.23 -12.91 -28.07
C ARG A 532 -38.54 -12.86 -28.87
N GLU A 533 -39.59 -12.22 -28.32
CA GLU A 533 -40.91 -12.18 -29.00
C GLU A 533 -40.91 -11.33 -30.28
N PRO A 534 -40.38 -10.09 -30.29
CA PRO A 534 -40.30 -9.29 -31.52
C PRO A 534 -39.48 -9.95 -32.62
N LEU A 535 -38.36 -10.59 -32.29
CA LEU A 535 -37.55 -11.32 -33.27
C LEU A 535 -38.34 -12.49 -33.87
N ALA A 536 -39.01 -13.29 -33.06
CA ALA A 536 -39.84 -14.39 -33.54
C ALA A 536 -41.04 -13.90 -34.38
N ALA A 537 -41.59 -12.73 -34.07
CA ALA A 537 -42.65 -12.11 -34.86
C ALA A 537 -42.14 -11.64 -36.23
N LEU A 538 -41.01 -10.92 -36.27
CA LEU A 538 -40.37 -10.47 -37.51
C LEU A 538 -39.94 -11.65 -38.40
N GLU A 539 -39.44 -12.74 -37.81
CA GLU A 539 -39.12 -13.97 -38.54
C GLU A 539 -40.37 -14.60 -39.18
N LYS A 540 -41.49 -14.63 -38.45
CA LYS A 540 -42.78 -15.10 -38.99
C LYS A 540 -43.28 -14.21 -40.12
N GLU A 541 -43.25 -12.88 -39.95
CA GLU A 541 -43.65 -11.91 -40.98
C GLU A 541 -42.78 -12.02 -42.24
N LEU A 542 -41.45 -12.14 -42.08
CA LEU A 542 -40.52 -12.36 -43.18
C LEU A 542 -40.86 -13.66 -43.93
N SER A 543 -41.16 -14.73 -43.20
CA SER A 543 -41.54 -16.01 -43.80
C SER A 543 -42.88 -15.91 -44.56
N ALA A 544 -43.84 -15.15 -44.05
CA ALA A 544 -45.12 -14.89 -44.70
C ALA A 544 -44.94 -14.06 -45.97
N ALA A 545 -44.18 -12.97 -45.90
CA ALA A 545 -43.84 -12.13 -47.05
C ALA A 545 -43.13 -12.93 -48.15
N ARG A 546 -42.19 -13.83 -47.80
CA ARG A 546 -41.53 -14.74 -48.75
C ARG A 546 -42.53 -15.70 -49.42
N ARG A 547 -43.49 -16.24 -48.67
CA ARG A 547 -44.55 -17.12 -49.20
C ARG A 547 -45.49 -16.35 -50.13
N GLU A 548 -45.91 -15.14 -49.76
CA GLU A 548 -46.77 -14.29 -50.59
C GLU A 548 -46.08 -13.83 -51.87
N HIS A 549 -44.81 -13.44 -51.78
CA HIS A 549 -43.99 -13.14 -52.95
C HIS A 549 -43.93 -14.35 -53.90
N SER A 550 -43.70 -15.55 -53.36
CA SER A 550 -43.69 -16.79 -54.16
C SER A 550 -45.04 -17.03 -54.86
N LYS A 551 -46.17 -16.83 -54.15
CA LYS A 551 -47.51 -16.91 -54.74
C LYS A 551 -47.71 -15.89 -55.86
N ALA A 552 -47.30 -14.64 -55.65
CA ALA A 552 -47.41 -13.57 -56.65
C ALA A 552 -46.55 -13.84 -57.90
N VAL A 553 -45.35 -14.40 -57.73
CA VAL A 553 -44.51 -14.81 -58.86
C VAL A 553 -45.15 -15.95 -59.65
N VAL A 554 -45.76 -16.93 -58.98
CA VAL A 554 -46.47 -18.04 -59.65
C VAL A 554 -47.70 -17.55 -60.40
N SER A 555 -48.53 -16.69 -59.78
CA SER A 555 -49.72 -16.14 -60.43
C SER A 555 -49.35 -15.26 -61.63
N LEU A 556 -48.31 -14.42 -61.51
CA LEU A 556 -47.79 -13.63 -62.63
C LEU A 556 -47.35 -14.52 -63.79
N ARG A 557 -46.60 -15.60 -63.51
CA ARG A 557 -46.19 -16.57 -64.54
C ARG A 557 -47.37 -17.27 -65.20
N GLN A 558 -48.42 -17.58 -64.44
CA GLN A 558 -49.64 -18.18 -64.97
C GLN A 558 -50.39 -17.21 -65.89
N VAL A 559 -50.55 -15.95 -65.48
CA VAL A 559 -51.17 -14.90 -66.31
C VAL A 559 -50.34 -14.63 -67.56
N GLN A 560 -49.01 -14.57 -67.47
CA GLN A 560 -48.14 -14.41 -68.63
C GLN A 560 -48.29 -15.56 -69.63
N ARG A 561 -48.36 -16.81 -69.17
CA ARG A 561 -48.61 -17.97 -70.04
C ARG A 561 -50.00 -17.94 -70.66
N GLN A 562 -51.02 -17.53 -69.90
CA GLN A 562 -52.38 -17.42 -70.43
C GLN A 562 -52.48 -16.30 -71.48
N ALA A 563 -51.88 -15.14 -71.21
CA ALA A 563 -51.78 -14.04 -72.16
C ALA A 563 -51.02 -14.45 -73.44
N ALA A 564 -49.98 -15.28 -73.34
CA ALA A 564 -49.29 -15.82 -74.52
C ALA A 564 -50.22 -16.69 -75.38
N ARG A 565 -50.99 -17.61 -74.77
CA ARG A 565 -51.98 -18.45 -75.46
C ARG A 565 -53.11 -17.63 -76.09
N ASP A 566 -53.61 -16.62 -75.39
CA ASP A 566 -54.68 -15.77 -75.92
C ASP A 566 -54.17 -14.86 -77.04
N ARG A 567 -52.90 -14.44 -77.02
CA ARG A 567 -52.27 -13.78 -78.17
C ARG A 567 -52.20 -14.72 -79.37
N GLU A 568 -51.78 -15.97 -79.19
CA GLU A 568 -51.75 -16.98 -80.27
C GLU A 568 -53.15 -17.21 -80.87
N ARG A 569 -54.17 -17.44 -80.03
CA ARG A 569 -55.57 -17.58 -80.48
C ARG A 569 -56.09 -16.35 -81.21
N ASN A 570 -55.78 -15.14 -80.72
CA ASN A 570 -56.20 -13.91 -81.39
C ASN A 570 -55.50 -13.71 -82.74
N LEU A 571 -54.24 -14.13 -82.86
CA LEU A 571 -53.51 -14.12 -84.14
C LEU A 571 -54.14 -15.13 -85.12
N GLU A 572 -54.49 -16.34 -84.66
CA GLU A 572 -55.21 -17.33 -85.47
C GLU A 572 -56.59 -16.81 -85.92
N LEU A 573 -57.35 -16.21 -85.02
CA LEU A 573 -58.64 -15.59 -85.37
C LEU A 573 -58.47 -14.48 -86.40
N ARG A 574 -57.47 -13.60 -86.25
CA ARG A 574 -57.18 -12.56 -87.25
C ARG A 574 -56.84 -13.16 -88.60
N ARG A 575 -55.99 -14.18 -88.63
CA ARG A 575 -55.65 -14.92 -89.86
C ARG A 575 -56.90 -15.52 -90.52
N LEU A 576 -57.78 -16.16 -89.76
CA LEU A 576 -59.04 -16.72 -90.29
C LEU A 576 -59.98 -15.63 -90.83
N HIS A 577 -60.05 -14.47 -90.17
CA HIS A 577 -60.83 -13.33 -90.66
C HIS A 577 -60.25 -12.75 -91.96
N GLU A 578 -58.92 -12.67 -92.07
CA GLU A 578 -58.23 -12.25 -93.29
C GLU A 578 -58.47 -13.24 -94.43
N GLU A 579 -58.34 -14.55 -94.17
CA GLU A 579 -58.65 -15.62 -95.14
C GLU A 579 -60.12 -15.53 -95.60
N ALA A 580 -61.07 -15.36 -94.69
CA ALA A 580 -62.48 -15.19 -95.02
C ALA A 580 -62.77 -13.92 -95.84
N ARG A 581 -62.11 -12.80 -95.52
CA ARG A 581 -62.19 -11.55 -96.32
C ARG A 581 -61.63 -11.76 -97.72
N GLN A 582 -60.44 -12.36 -97.84
CA GLN A 582 -59.82 -12.69 -99.13
C GLN A 582 -60.71 -13.61 -99.95
N GLU A 583 -61.36 -14.61 -99.33
CA GLU A 583 -62.34 -15.45 -100.03
C GLU A 583 -63.54 -14.65 -100.54
N GLN A 584 -64.10 -13.75 -99.73
CA GLN A 584 -65.21 -12.89 -100.15
C GLN A 584 -64.79 -11.98 -101.31
N GLU A 585 -63.63 -11.35 -101.22
CA GLU A 585 -63.03 -10.53 -102.29
C GLU A 585 -62.81 -11.36 -103.56
N ALA A 586 -62.33 -12.60 -103.45
CA ALA A 586 -62.18 -13.50 -104.58
C ALA A 586 -63.53 -13.88 -105.19
N ARG A 587 -64.56 -14.15 -104.38
CA ARG A 587 -65.93 -14.47 -104.86
C ARG A 587 -66.55 -13.28 -105.58
N THR A 588 -66.48 -12.08 -105.01
CA THR A 588 -67.00 -10.86 -105.66
C THR A 588 -66.22 -10.53 -106.93
N SER A 589 -64.90 -10.67 -106.92
CA SER A 589 -64.06 -10.48 -108.12
C SER A 589 -64.43 -11.46 -109.23
N ARG A 590 -64.64 -12.74 -108.93
CA ARG A 590 -65.12 -13.73 -109.92
C ARG A 590 -66.50 -13.35 -110.47
N ARG A 591 -67.42 -12.88 -109.62
CA ARG A 591 -68.75 -12.45 -110.05
C ARG A 591 -68.68 -11.20 -110.92
N LEU A 592 -67.84 -10.24 -110.58
CA LEU A 592 -67.57 -9.05 -111.39
C LEU A 592 -67.01 -9.44 -112.75
N GLN A 593 -65.98 -10.31 -112.80
CA GLN A 593 -65.42 -10.82 -114.06
C GLN A 593 -66.49 -11.53 -114.91
N GLN A 594 -67.39 -12.31 -114.31
CA GLN A 594 -68.47 -12.95 -115.04
C GLN A 594 -69.47 -11.92 -115.60
N LEU A 595 -69.90 -10.94 -114.79
CA LEU A 595 -70.78 -9.87 -115.25
C LEU A 595 -70.14 -9.00 -116.33
N GLU A 596 -68.82 -8.78 -116.27
CA GLU A 596 -68.07 -8.12 -117.33
C GLU A 596 -68.09 -8.94 -118.61
N ARG A 597 -67.86 -10.26 -118.54
CA ARG A 597 -67.97 -11.15 -119.70
C ARG A 597 -69.38 -11.13 -120.29
N ASP A 598 -70.41 -11.22 -119.44
CA ASP A 598 -71.81 -11.18 -119.86
C ASP A 598 -72.16 -9.82 -120.50
N LYS A 599 -71.69 -8.71 -119.91
CA LYS A 599 -71.78 -7.36 -120.50
C LYS A 599 -71.10 -7.31 -121.86
N HIS A 600 -69.89 -7.86 -122.01
CA HIS A 600 -69.17 -7.89 -123.28
C HIS A 600 -69.91 -8.71 -124.32
N LEU A 601 -70.47 -9.87 -123.94
CA LEU A 601 -71.30 -10.70 -124.81
C LEU A 601 -72.55 -9.95 -125.26
N LEU A 602 -73.27 -9.31 -124.34
CA LEU A 602 -74.45 -8.48 -124.63
C LEU A 602 -74.11 -7.27 -125.52
N LEU A 603 -72.99 -6.59 -125.24
CA LEU A 603 -72.52 -5.50 -126.09
C LEU A 603 -72.18 -5.99 -127.50
N ASN A 604 -71.63 -7.19 -127.63
CA ASN A 604 -71.33 -7.81 -128.92
C ASN A 604 -72.60 -8.22 -129.67
N THR A 605 -73.59 -8.84 -129.00
CA THR A 605 -74.88 -9.18 -129.62
C THR A 605 -75.62 -7.92 -130.07
N LEU A 606 -75.70 -6.88 -129.23
CA LEU A 606 -76.33 -5.61 -129.61
C LEU A 606 -75.59 -4.92 -130.78
N ARG A 607 -74.27 -5.08 -130.91
CA ARG A 607 -73.50 -4.61 -132.08
C ARG A 607 -73.83 -5.43 -133.33
N GLN A 608 -73.88 -6.75 -133.22
CA GLN A 608 -74.22 -7.67 -134.32
C GLN A 608 -75.64 -7.45 -134.84
N GLU A 609 -76.62 -7.25 -133.96
CA GLU A 609 -78.02 -6.91 -134.33
C GLU A 609 -78.17 -5.48 -134.90
N GLY A 610 -77.08 -4.72 -134.98
CA GLY A 610 -77.09 -3.33 -135.44
C GLY A 610 -77.82 -2.37 -134.48
N LEU A 611 -78.31 -2.82 -133.33
CA LEU A 611 -79.03 -2.02 -132.35
C LEU A 611 -78.14 -0.96 -131.71
N VAL A 612 -76.85 -1.22 -131.50
CA VAL A 612 -75.91 -0.19 -131.06
C VAL A 612 -75.76 0.90 -132.11
N SER A 613 -75.70 0.54 -133.40
CA SER A 613 -75.63 1.48 -134.51
C SER A 613 -76.95 2.24 -134.68
N ARG A 614 -78.11 1.58 -134.50
CA ARG A 614 -79.44 2.21 -134.52
C ARG A 614 -79.68 3.12 -133.33
N TYR A 615 -79.27 2.76 -132.11
CA TYR A 615 -79.36 3.62 -130.92
C TYR A 615 -78.40 4.80 -131.01
N LYS A 616 -77.18 4.61 -131.53
CA LYS A 616 -76.27 5.72 -131.84
C LYS A 616 -76.82 6.59 -132.98
N GLN A 617 -77.41 6.01 -134.02
CA GLN A 617 -78.07 6.74 -135.11
C GLN A 617 -79.34 7.44 -134.63
N GLN A 618 -80.12 6.88 -133.69
CA GLN A 618 -81.27 7.52 -133.03
C GLN A 618 -80.81 8.65 -132.11
N ARG A 619 -79.73 8.47 -131.33
CA ARG A 619 -79.09 9.58 -130.59
C ARG A 619 -78.54 10.68 -131.52
N LEU A 620 -78.13 10.33 -132.75
CA LEU A 620 -77.60 11.28 -133.74
C LEU A 620 -78.69 11.88 -134.67
N THR A 621 -79.86 11.24 -134.82
CA THR A 621 -81.02 11.76 -135.57
C THR A 621 -82.00 12.53 -134.69
N PHE A 622 -81.94 12.36 -133.37
CA PHE A 622 -82.71 13.12 -132.38
C PHE A 622 -81.85 14.11 -131.58
N LEU A 623 -80.81 14.71 -132.19
CA LEU A 623 -80.15 15.88 -131.60
C LEU A 623 -80.03 17.06 -132.58
N PRO A 624 -80.92 18.08 -132.42
CA PRO A 624 -80.66 19.45 -132.82
C PRO A 624 -79.49 20.06 -132.06
N ARG A 625 -78.86 21.05 -132.69
CA ARG A 625 -77.91 22.01 -132.14
C ARG A 625 -78.53 22.77 -130.94
N LEU A 626 -78.15 22.43 -129.69
CA LEU A 626 -78.11 23.35 -128.53
C LEU A 626 -77.13 22.82 -127.44
N LEU A 627 -75.94 23.43 -127.37
CA LEU A 627 -75.45 24.00 -126.08
C LEU A 627 -76.47 25.08 -125.68
N PRO A 628 -76.86 25.28 -124.40
CA PRO A 628 -75.96 25.71 -123.30
C PRO A 628 -76.35 25.11 -121.90
N ALA A 629 -75.45 25.09 -120.91
CA ALA A 629 -75.33 26.00 -119.75
C ALA A 629 -76.52 26.14 -118.78
N SER A 630 -76.14 26.09 -117.48
CA SER A 630 -76.76 26.68 -116.28
C SER A 630 -78.01 26.05 -115.66
N GLY A 631 -77.95 25.88 -114.34
CA GLY A 631 -79.08 26.17 -113.45
C GLY A 631 -79.48 25.07 -112.46
N GLU A 632 -79.00 25.18 -111.23
CA GLU A 632 -79.80 25.00 -110.00
C GLU A 632 -81.11 25.86 -110.03
N PRO A 633 -82.06 25.85 -109.05
CA PRO A 633 -82.25 25.01 -107.84
C PRO A 633 -83.73 24.61 -107.54
N THR A 634 -83.91 23.94 -106.38
CA THR A 634 -85.03 24.02 -105.38
C THR A 634 -86.41 23.35 -105.60
N GLU A 635 -86.71 22.37 -104.72
CA GLU A 635 -87.83 22.24 -103.72
C GLU A 635 -89.19 22.92 -104.03
N PRO A 636 -90.37 22.37 -103.60
CA PRO A 636 -90.59 22.16 -102.16
C PRO A 636 -91.60 21.07 -101.67
N SER A 637 -91.48 20.79 -100.36
CA SER A 637 -92.54 20.94 -99.32
C SER A 637 -93.25 19.72 -98.69
N VAL A 638 -92.99 19.56 -97.37
CA VAL A 638 -93.91 19.21 -96.24
C VAL A 638 -94.52 17.79 -96.23
N GLY A 639 -94.38 16.90 -95.24
CA GLY A 639 -94.13 16.90 -93.79
C GLY A 639 -94.99 15.72 -93.20
N PRO A 640 -94.97 15.32 -91.90
CA PRO A 640 -94.20 15.78 -90.74
C PRO A 640 -93.51 14.64 -89.90
N ARG A 641 -92.74 15.08 -88.90
CA ARG A 641 -92.07 14.36 -87.76
C ARG A 641 -93.07 14.16 -86.57
N PRO A 642 -92.69 13.75 -85.33
CA PRO A 642 -91.53 13.01 -84.75
C PRO A 642 -91.94 11.94 -83.68
N ARG A 643 -90.97 11.26 -83.02
CA ARG A 643 -90.87 11.12 -81.54
C ARG A 643 -89.65 10.29 -81.09
N THR A 644 -89.03 10.73 -79.99
CA THR A 644 -87.96 10.09 -79.21
C THR A 644 -88.54 9.18 -78.08
N PRO A 645 -87.74 8.77 -77.07
CA PRO A 645 -87.28 7.40 -76.73
C PRO A 645 -88.19 6.66 -75.70
N PRO A 646 -87.75 5.50 -75.16
CA PRO A 646 -87.98 5.29 -73.72
C PRO A 646 -86.82 4.66 -72.93
N LYS A 647 -86.81 5.01 -71.63
CA LYS A 647 -86.07 4.41 -70.52
C LYS A 647 -86.65 3.04 -70.12
N GLY A 648 -85.76 2.10 -69.80
CA GLY A 648 -85.80 1.25 -68.59
C GLY A 648 -86.77 0.06 -68.48
N ARG A 649 -86.23 -1.17 -68.39
CA ARG A 649 -86.48 -2.15 -67.30
C ARG A 649 -85.30 -3.13 -67.15
N ARG A 650 -84.54 -2.94 -66.07
CA ARG A 650 -84.08 -3.91 -65.06
C ARG A 650 -83.92 -5.38 -65.49
N TRP A 651 -82.67 -5.84 -65.60
CA TRP A 651 -82.22 -7.13 -65.03
C TRP A 651 -80.98 -6.84 -64.18
N SER A 652 -81.06 -7.26 -62.92
CA SER A 652 -79.97 -7.24 -61.94
C SER A 652 -79.20 -8.55 -61.99
N ALA A 653 -77.91 -8.44 -61.67
CA ALA A 653 -77.06 -9.40 -60.97
C ALA A 653 -76.69 -10.73 -61.67
N GLY A 654 -75.37 -10.93 -61.79
CA GLY A 654 -74.68 -12.12 -62.23
C GLY A 654 -73.18 -11.85 -62.22
N ASP A 655 -72.61 -11.91 -61.02
CA ASP A 655 -71.28 -11.45 -60.60
C ASP A 655 -70.09 -12.05 -61.35
N SER A 656 -69.04 -11.24 -61.55
CA SER A 656 -67.62 -11.63 -61.38
C SER A 656 -66.69 -10.41 -61.40
N THR A 657 -66.31 -9.93 -60.19
CA THR A 657 -65.01 -9.41 -59.69
C THR A 657 -64.18 -8.36 -60.49
N PRO A 658 -63.31 -7.50 -59.89
CA PRO A 658 -62.70 -7.56 -58.55
C PRO A 658 -62.75 -6.24 -57.72
N HIS A 659 -62.79 -6.35 -56.39
CA HIS A 659 -62.49 -5.22 -55.50
C HIS A 659 -60.98 -4.98 -55.46
N SER A 660 -60.55 -3.85 -56.01
CA SER A 660 -59.31 -3.18 -55.62
C SER A 660 -59.50 -2.57 -54.23
N LEU A 661 -58.62 -3.00 -53.32
CA LEU A 661 -58.47 -2.46 -51.99
C LEU A 661 -58.02 -1.00 -52.07
N LEU A 662 -58.83 -0.12 -51.48
CA LEU A 662 -58.37 1.15 -50.95
C LEU A 662 -57.23 0.86 -49.98
N ARG A 663 -56.06 1.42 -50.30
CA ARG A 663 -54.88 1.45 -49.45
C ARG A 663 -55.23 2.25 -48.18
N PRO A 664 -55.04 1.73 -46.96
CA PRO A 664 -55.10 2.55 -45.77
C PRO A 664 -53.91 3.53 -45.77
N PRO A 665 -54.05 4.73 -45.17
CA PRO A 665 -52.93 5.63 -44.99
C PRO A 665 -51.84 4.96 -44.11
N PRO A 666 -50.56 5.32 -44.26
CA PRO A 666 -49.51 4.80 -43.38
C PRO A 666 -49.78 5.24 -41.93
N PRO A 667 -49.42 4.41 -40.92
CA PRO A 667 -49.48 4.84 -39.54
C PRO A 667 -48.50 6.01 -39.31
N PRO A 668 -48.84 6.99 -38.45
CA PRO A 668 -47.90 8.04 -38.07
C PRO A 668 -46.69 7.41 -37.33
N PRO A 669 -45.50 8.02 -37.40
CA PRO A 669 -44.36 7.58 -36.61
C PRO A 669 -44.68 7.70 -35.11
N PRO A 670 -44.10 6.85 -34.25
CA PRO A 670 -44.28 6.99 -32.82
C PRO A 670 -43.73 8.35 -32.37
N ARG A 671 -44.62 9.19 -31.82
CA ARG A 671 -44.23 10.35 -31.02
C ARG A 671 -43.53 9.80 -29.78
N LEU A 672 -42.21 9.94 -29.73
CA LEU A 672 -41.46 9.91 -28.48
C LEU A 672 -41.84 11.18 -27.72
N SER A 673 -42.68 11.03 -26.70
CA SER A 673 -42.76 11.98 -25.61
C SER A 673 -41.45 11.90 -24.83
N LEU A 674 -40.60 12.89 -25.04
CA LEU A 674 -39.68 13.39 -24.03
C LEU A 674 -40.51 13.77 -22.79
N ASP A 675 -40.38 13.00 -21.71
CA ASP A 675 -40.44 13.58 -20.37
C ASP A 675 -39.01 13.62 -19.85
N ALA A 676 -38.50 14.84 -19.76
CA ALA A 676 -37.29 15.17 -19.05
C ALA A 676 -37.57 15.13 -17.54
N SER A 677 -36.85 14.29 -16.81
CA SER A 677 -36.44 14.65 -15.45
C SER A 677 -35.15 13.94 -15.08
N LEU A 678 -34.05 14.58 -15.47
CA LEU A 678 -32.83 14.55 -14.69
C LEU A 678 -33.09 15.31 -13.38
N ARG A 679 -33.09 14.60 -12.26
CA ARG A 679 -32.61 15.16 -11.00
C ARG A 679 -31.56 14.21 -10.42
N SER A 680 -30.36 14.73 -10.32
CA SER A 680 -29.20 14.17 -9.63
C SER A 680 -29.55 13.70 -8.21
N PRO A 681 -28.90 12.66 -7.68
CA PRO A 681 -28.93 12.40 -6.25
C PRO A 681 -27.96 13.37 -5.56
N LYS A 682 -28.52 14.38 -4.87
CA LYS A 682 -27.80 15.11 -3.83
C LYS A 682 -27.62 14.19 -2.62
N PHE A 683 -26.39 14.18 -2.13
CA PHE A 683 -26.01 13.88 -0.75
C PHE A 683 -27.09 14.27 0.26
N PHE A 684 -27.44 13.36 1.17
CA PHE A 684 -27.97 13.74 2.47
C PHE A 684 -27.41 12.84 3.57
N LEU A 685 -26.71 13.50 4.49
CA LEU A 685 -26.43 13.04 5.85
C LEU A 685 -27.72 12.65 6.55
N GLY A 686 -27.70 11.53 7.26
CA GLY A 686 -28.79 11.08 8.13
C GLY A 686 -28.24 10.50 9.42
N ALA A 687 -27.92 11.38 10.36
CA ALA A 687 -27.77 11.06 11.77
C ALA A 687 -29.16 11.05 12.44
N GLN A 688 -29.51 9.95 13.12
CA GLN A 688 -30.41 9.78 14.27
C GLN A 688 -30.70 8.26 14.38
N GLY A 689 -30.56 7.56 15.50
CA GLY A 689 -30.74 7.99 16.88
C GLY A 689 -32.14 7.59 17.37
N ARG A 690 -32.29 6.35 17.88
CA ARG A 690 -33.22 5.84 18.91
C ARG A 690 -33.18 4.31 18.91
N ALA A 691 -32.74 3.61 19.96
CA ALA A 691 -33.26 3.54 21.33
C ALA A 691 -34.67 2.91 21.42
N GLN A 692 -34.70 1.62 21.81
CA GLN A 692 -35.68 0.83 22.57
C GLN A 692 -35.24 -0.64 22.43
N GLY A 693 -35.13 -1.51 23.43
CA GLY A 693 -35.36 -1.44 24.87
C GLY A 693 -35.32 -2.88 25.43
N SER A 694 -34.95 -2.99 26.71
CA SER A 694 -35.34 -4.05 27.66
C SER A 694 -34.84 -5.50 27.49
N SER A 695 -33.89 -5.89 28.34
CA SER A 695 -34.13 -6.98 29.32
C SER A 695 -33.11 -6.91 30.48
N ALA A 696 -33.64 -6.86 31.70
CA ALA A 696 -32.94 -6.97 32.99
C ALA A 696 -32.42 -8.42 33.24
N PRO A 697 -31.69 -8.78 34.33
CA PRO A 697 -32.08 -8.49 35.73
C PRO A 697 -30.98 -8.07 36.72
N ALA A 698 -31.51 -7.56 37.83
CA ALA A 698 -30.97 -7.23 39.15
C ALA A 698 -29.78 -8.05 39.70
N GLY A 699 -28.87 -7.34 40.37
CA GLY A 699 -27.92 -7.87 41.36
C GLY A 699 -27.53 -6.77 42.35
N LYS A 700 -27.78 -7.01 43.64
CA LYS A 700 -27.77 -6.07 44.77
C LYS A 700 -26.35 -5.60 45.17
N SER A 701 -26.26 -4.35 45.62
CA SER A 701 -25.17 -3.82 46.50
C SER A 701 -25.16 -4.54 47.87
N PRO A 702 -24.12 -4.38 48.72
CA PRO A 702 -23.92 -3.13 49.46
C PRO A 702 -22.46 -2.73 49.77
N GLY A 703 -22.26 -1.43 50.05
CA GLY A 703 -21.48 -1.04 51.24
C GLY A 703 -20.26 -0.14 51.05
N GLN A 704 -20.41 1.08 51.59
CA GLN A 704 -19.38 1.96 52.18
C GLN A 704 -18.38 2.62 51.21
N GLY A 705 -18.07 3.92 51.23
CA GLY A 705 -18.43 5.02 52.11
C GLY A 705 -17.35 6.10 52.01
N VAL A 706 -17.78 7.38 52.14
CA VAL A 706 -16.99 8.53 52.69
C VAL A 706 -16.15 9.39 51.71
N ARG A 707 -16.71 10.60 51.44
CA ARG A 707 -16.10 11.98 51.41
C ARG A 707 -14.96 12.27 50.41
N ALA A 708 -14.75 13.47 49.86
CA ALA A 708 -15.27 14.82 50.10
C ALA A 708 -15.13 15.68 48.81
N ALA A 709 -15.90 16.77 48.79
CA ALA A 709 -15.87 17.85 47.82
C ALA A 709 -14.60 18.72 47.91
N GLY A 710 -14.29 19.42 46.81
CA GLY A 710 -13.33 20.53 46.78
C GLY A 710 -13.37 21.25 45.44
N SER A 711 -13.83 22.49 45.45
CA SER A 711 -14.23 23.32 44.32
C SER A 711 -13.21 24.46 44.10
N HIS A 712 -12.81 24.66 42.83
CA HIS A 712 -12.45 25.93 42.16
C HIS A 712 -11.26 26.81 42.71
N PRO A 713 -10.88 27.94 42.06
CA PRO A 713 -10.16 28.06 40.77
C PRO A 713 -9.06 29.17 40.79
N GLY A 714 -8.39 29.44 39.66
CA GLY A 714 -7.62 30.68 39.41
C GLY A 714 -6.40 30.42 38.52
N SER A 715 -6.44 30.70 37.20
CA SER A 715 -6.35 31.98 36.49
C SER A 715 -4.93 32.55 36.37
N THR A 716 -4.61 32.92 35.11
CA THR A 716 -3.59 33.88 34.63
C THR A 716 -2.12 33.44 34.79
N THR A 717 -1.27 33.43 33.74
CA THR A 717 -0.93 34.58 32.89
C THR A 717 -0.19 34.13 31.62
N CYS A 718 -0.53 34.70 30.46
CA CYS A 718 0.26 34.70 29.22
C CYS A 718 1.20 35.91 29.18
N LEU A 719 2.46 35.76 28.76
CA LEU A 719 3.32 36.74 28.04
C LEU A 719 4.50 35.93 27.43
N LEU A 720 4.50 35.69 26.11
CA LEU A 720 5.15 36.45 25.02
C LEU A 720 6.69 36.28 24.89
N CYS A 721 7.05 35.53 23.83
CA CYS A 721 8.12 35.71 22.83
C CYS A 721 9.53 36.22 23.21
N HIS A 722 10.57 35.45 22.82
CA HIS A 722 11.52 35.84 21.75
C HIS A 722 12.56 34.75 21.36
N LEU A 723 12.63 34.50 20.04
CA LEU A 723 13.81 34.37 19.16
C LEU A 723 14.83 33.20 19.23
N GLY A 724 15.16 32.70 18.01
CA GLY A 724 16.45 32.13 17.59
C GLY A 724 16.51 30.60 17.64
N SER A 725 16.40 29.84 16.54
CA SER A 725 17.30 29.74 15.38
C SER A 725 18.78 29.59 15.76
N LEU A 726 19.31 28.36 15.69
CA LEU A 726 20.49 27.96 14.91
C LEU A 726 21.21 26.70 15.43
N ALA A 727 21.65 25.91 14.46
CA ALA A 727 22.92 25.17 14.41
C ALA A 727 23.12 23.88 15.22
N VAL A 728 23.08 22.80 14.46
CA VAL A 728 23.84 21.55 14.61
C VAL A 728 25.34 21.82 14.76
N PRO A 729 26.08 21.11 15.63
CA PRO A 729 27.50 20.88 15.42
C PRO A 729 27.76 19.45 14.95
N SER A 730 28.44 19.38 13.81
CA SER A 730 28.92 18.17 13.17
C SER A 730 30.31 17.78 13.71
N SER A 731 30.58 16.49 13.55
CA SER A 731 31.71 15.68 13.97
C SER A 731 33.11 16.25 13.67
N ALA A 732 34.02 16.09 14.64
CA ALA A 732 35.43 16.39 14.54
C ALA A 732 36.19 15.26 13.82
N LYS A 733 36.90 15.63 12.74
CA LYS A 733 37.86 14.81 12.00
C LYS A 733 39.13 14.58 12.82
N TRP A 734 39.56 13.33 12.97
CA TRP A 734 40.95 12.98 13.33
C TRP A 734 41.69 12.49 12.09
N GLY A 735 42.79 13.17 11.78
CA GLY A 735 43.68 12.87 10.66
C GLY A 735 44.77 11.87 11.01
N PHE A 736 44.96 10.92 10.11
CA PHE A 736 46.12 10.03 10.03
C PHE A 736 47.43 10.81 9.81
N LYS A 737 48.49 10.43 10.53
CA LYS A 737 49.88 10.60 10.10
C LYS A 737 50.69 9.38 10.51
N THR A 738 51.23 8.69 9.50
CA THR A 738 52.18 7.57 9.59
C THR A 738 53.58 8.00 9.13
N HIS A 739 54.56 7.16 9.52
CA HIS A 739 56.00 7.09 9.19
C HIS A 739 56.96 7.93 10.05
N ALA A 740 58.17 7.47 10.41
CA ALA A 740 58.82 6.15 10.51
C ALA A 740 60.26 6.39 11.04
N SER A 741 60.84 5.36 11.67
CA SER A 741 62.28 5.04 11.74
C SER A 741 63.23 5.89 12.62
N LEU A 742 63.77 5.27 13.69
CA LEU A 742 65.14 4.70 13.68
C LEU A 742 65.49 4.06 15.05
N LEU A 743 65.74 2.76 15.00
CA LEU A 743 66.49 1.98 16.00
C LEU A 743 67.98 2.31 15.90
N LEU A 744 68.69 2.47 17.02
CA LEU A 744 70.00 1.80 17.22
C LEU A 744 70.45 1.78 18.70
N ARG A 745 70.50 0.56 19.25
CA ARG A 745 71.57 -0.11 20.05
C ARG A 745 71.83 0.20 21.55
N LEU A 746 71.74 -0.93 22.29
CA LEU A 746 72.70 -1.51 23.27
C LEU A 746 72.78 -0.82 24.65
N ARG A 747 72.89 -1.51 25.80
CA ARG A 747 73.01 -2.93 26.21
C ARG A 747 72.82 -2.94 27.75
N ALA A 748 72.28 -4.03 28.27
CA ALA A 748 72.02 -4.34 29.69
C ALA A 748 73.33 -4.48 30.53
N PRO A 749 73.32 -4.83 31.84
CA PRO A 749 72.29 -5.54 32.63
C PRO A 749 71.38 -4.67 33.47
#